data_AF-A0A286CUN7-F1
#
_entry.id   AF-A0A286CUN7-F1
#
_cell.length_a   1.000
_cell.length_b   1.000
_cell.length_c   1.000
_cell.angle_alpha   90.00
_cell.angle_beta   90.00
_cell.angle_gamma   90.00
#
_symmetry.space_group_name_H-M   'P 1'
#
loop_
_entity.id
_entity.type
_entity.pdbx_description
1 polymer ?
#
loop_
_entity_poly.entity_id
_entity_poly.type
_entity_poly.pdbx_seq_one_letter_code
_entity_poly.pdbx_strand_id
1 'polypeptide(L)'
;MIRARRICVTAVAVLATLAGSPGLAQAEQLRESGLLSATDDNPLPPGWRIGGEGGARELVWRAPEVVPMGDARVEFRTGDRLLGVPKPAKDGRTFRLALDQTRPKQLRDLQVTAAGRRLDAAADAPHESGSRGARTPAQAPANGVDPGKPGSYRTVTGTYDLDPVRLPGFDTPVEMTAEVVAPKGAAGKRPLALFLHGRHSTCYKPGSEDDVTGDWPCAGGYKPIPSHLGYLRDQRLLASQGYVTVSISANGINAQDQETEDAGAQARSSLVRRHLARWADWTAHRSSAPAAVRRAPKADLSRVLLVGHSRGGEGVNRAAMDSLYPPPAAEDGYRGPVRWKARGTVLIGPTIYGRNPVADVPSVTLLPGCDGDVSDLQGEDFVDGTRGIGRGTALHSAVYMVGANHNYFNSEWTPGEAVAPADDDFRTDPEQPADPVCTPGAATRLTAAQQHKAGATYIAAAARLFLAGDDRVRPLLDGSGKRAPSADPARVLTHAVGGRRSGGFLPDGGAKVTGARLCSAIDPDPAAACLNPDTPGSSPHFASWETERETGRSAVDLTWSAPGRAARVTPAKPLSLRGSQKLALRVFVPPNTTGTKFDVSVTDSSNRRVKLGAVRVDGLPGSASTASYWAQELRVPLSAATRAGLDLRHVKSLELTPRSQTGRAWLMDAWGWAPGTSAVKAAALPRVDVGRTIVKEGDSGTRTYRIPVEISGRGSGQVRVYVLDPDSGRAVNRLVTVRPGSHTIDVPVEVKGDTAYGDDVEHDIAVKAVHNAVVGKYRGGITVENDDPEPVITLSPVTDRVTEGGALTWRLSVDAPAAVDLYEPVRVLPVAEGAELSTKDVDPQWLKEMSGDVPDPERRLSDAHLWVWLNIPPGSTGVDFDVPTLPDQVVEPAESMRLALTDRNAEPLPGRPVLTGTVLDRP
;
A
#
# COMPACT_ATOMS: atom_id res chain seq x y z
N MET A 1 -43.50 -2.40 50.03
CA MET A 1 -44.95 -2.11 50.08
C MET A 1 -45.57 -2.53 48.75
N ILE A 2 -46.70 -3.24 48.78
CA ILE A 2 -47.87 -3.19 47.85
C ILE A 2 -47.57 -3.08 46.33
N ARG A 3 -48.02 -3.96 45.43
CA ARG A 3 -48.79 -5.23 45.52
C ARG A 3 -48.57 -6.03 44.21
N ALA A 4 -48.78 -7.34 44.25
CA ALA A 4 -48.64 -8.25 43.09
C ALA A 4 -49.98 -8.67 42.47
N ARG A 5 -49.95 -9.17 41.22
CA ARG A 5 -50.63 -10.39 40.67
C ARG A 5 -50.25 -10.53 39.17
N ARG A 6 -49.78 -11.68 38.63
CA ARG A 6 -50.42 -13.03 38.44
C ARG A 6 -51.65 -12.93 37.51
N ILE A 7 -51.89 -13.75 36.47
CA ILE A 7 -51.56 -15.17 36.13
C ILE A 7 -51.78 -15.35 34.59
N CYS A 8 -50.89 -15.97 33.79
CA CYS A 8 -50.75 -17.40 33.39
C CYS A 8 -51.82 -18.03 32.44
N VAL A 9 -51.32 -18.79 31.42
CA VAL A 9 -51.84 -20.09 30.87
C VAL A 9 -53.09 -20.07 29.93
N THR A 10 -53.23 -20.74 28.75
CA THR A 10 -52.35 -21.60 27.87
C THR A 10 -52.93 -21.89 26.45
N ALA A 11 -52.05 -22.07 25.44
CA ALA A 11 -51.97 -23.18 24.42
C ALA A 11 -52.96 -23.42 23.23
N VAL A 12 -52.37 -23.76 22.07
CA VAL A 12 -52.77 -24.80 21.04
C VAL A 12 -54.06 -24.56 20.21
N ALA A 13 -54.24 -25.02 18.94
CA ALA A 13 -53.44 -25.24 17.71
C ALA A 13 -54.43 -25.68 16.58
N VAL A 14 -53.94 -26.01 15.35
CA VAL A 14 -54.68 -26.70 14.23
C VAL A 14 -55.71 -25.82 13.47
N LEU A 15 -56.00 -25.93 12.16
CA LEU A 15 -55.37 -26.33 10.87
C LEU A 15 -56.53 -26.47 9.84
N ALA A 16 -56.40 -25.93 8.61
CA ALA A 16 -57.10 -26.40 7.37
C ALA A 16 -58.66 -26.28 7.27
N THR A 17 -59.38 -26.26 6.13
CA THR A 17 -59.10 -26.04 4.68
C THR A 17 -60.42 -26.01 3.87
N LEU A 18 -60.48 -25.25 2.76
CA LEU A 18 -61.28 -25.50 1.53
C LEU A 18 -62.85 -25.44 1.65
N ALA A 19 -63.66 -25.27 0.58
CA ALA A 19 -63.46 -25.36 -0.87
C ALA A 19 -64.42 -24.43 -1.68
N GLY A 20 -64.15 -24.20 -2.99
CA GLY A 20 -65.10 -23.57 -3.93
C GLY A 20 -64.50 -23.11 -5.28
N SER A 21 -64.46 -24.00 -6.28
CA SER A 21 -63.94 -23.81 -7.67
C SER A 21 -65.04 -23.30 -8.65
N PRO A 22 -64.89 -23.24 -10.01
CA PRO A 22 -63.69 -23.27 -10.92
C PRO A 22 -63.72 -22.31 -12.18
N GLY A 23 -62.57 -22.11 -12.85
CA GLY A 23 -62.41 -21.80 -14.31
C GLY A 23 -62.76 -20.39 -14.83
N LEU A 24 -62.19 -19.81 -15.91
CA LEU A 24 -61.19 -20.14 -16.96
C LEU A 24 -60.45 -18.82 -17.33
N ALA A 25 -59.11 -18.69 -17.41
CA ALA A 25 -58.20 -18.96 -18.57
C ALA A 25 -58.59 -18.19 -19.87
N GLN A 26 -57.76 -17.41 -20.60
CA GLN A 26 -56.28 -17.15 -20.73
C GLN A 26 -56.05 -15.60 -20.93
N ALA A 27 -54.86 -14.97 -21.05
CA ALA A 27 -53.52 -15.39 -21.51
C ALA A 27 -52.36 -14.46 -21.03
N GLU A 28 -51.13 -14.95 -21.25
CA GLU A 28 -49.79 -14.30 -21.27
C GLU A 28 -49.14 -13.69 -20.00
N GLN A 29 -47.85 -14.03 -19.86
CA GLN A 29 -46.90 -13.60 -18.81
C GLN A 29 -46.15 -12.35 -19.27
N LEU A 30 -45.66 -11.52 -18.34
CA LEU A 30 -44.32 -10.90 -18.43
C LEU A 30 -43.89 -10.20 -17.13
N ARG A 31 -42.70 -10.60 -16.62
CA ARG A 31 -41.84 -9.93 -15.63
C ARG A 31 -42.42 -9.57 -14.25
N GLU A 32 -41.98 -10.35 -13.26
CA GLU A 32 -41.85 -9.88 -11.87
C GLU A 32 -40.96 -8.63 -11.78
N SER A 33 -41.21 -7.81 -10.76
CA SER A 33 -40.73 -6.44 -10.60
C SER A 33 -39.20 -6.31 -10.66
N GLY A 34 -38.71 -5.73 -11.76
CA GLY A 34 -37.31 -5.36 -11.92
C GLY A 34 -36.96 -4.07 -11.17
N LEU A 35 -35.73 -4.00 -10.68
CA LEU A 35 -35.09 -2.76 -10.24
C LEU A 35 -35.11 -1.70 -11.35
N LEU A 36 -35.42 -0.46 -10.95
CA LEU A 36 -35.07 0.77 -11.68
C LEU A 36 -34.21 1.57 -10.69
N SER A 37 -32.91 1.27 -10.60
CA SER A 37 -31.88 1.88 -11.44
C SER A 37 -31.97 3.41 -11.40
N ALA A 38 -31.13 4.02 -10.56
CA ALA A 38 -30.80 5.43 -10.72
C ALA A 38 -30.15 5.65 -12.10
N THR A 39 -30.34 6.84 -12.65
CA THR A 39 -29.59 7.35 -13.79
C THR A 39 -29.05 8.71 -13.42
N ASP A 40 -27.72 8.78 -13.42
CA ASP A 40 -26.80 9.91 -13.54
C ASP A 40 -27.38 11.34 -13.59
N ASP A 41 -26.83 12.23 -12.76
CA ASP A 41 -26.34 13.54 -13.21
C ASP A 41 -25.33 14.24 -12.27
N ASN A 42 -24.94 13.61 -11.15
CA ASN A 42 -23.60 13.79 -10.59
C ASN A 42 -22.77 12.53 -10.92
N PRO A 43 -21.75 12.60 -11.81
CA PRO A 43 -21.08 11.41 -12.36
C PRO A 43 -20.10 10.73 -11.39
N LEU A 44 -20.01 11.17 -10.13
CA LEU A 44 -19.01 10.74 -9.16
C LEU A 44 -19.68 10.06 -7.94
N PRO A 45 -19.06 9.03 -7.31
CA PRO A 45 -19.66 8.35 -6.16
C PRO A 45 -19.76 9.24 -4.90
N PRO A 46 -20.56 8.85 -3.89
CA PRO A 46 -20.66 9.59 -2.63
C PRO A 46 -19.31 9.91 -1.99
N GLY A 47 -19.16 11.13 -1.48
CA GLY A 47 -17.92 11.63 -0.88
C GLY A 47 -16.87 12.14 -1.89
N TRP A 48 -17.06 11.91 -3.20
CA TRP A 48 -16.23 12.48 -4.26
C TRP A 48 -16.80 13.79 -4.83
N ARG A 49 -15.91 14.68 -5.26
CA ARG A 49 -16.21 15.87 -6.07
C ARG A 49 -14.99 16.26 -6.91
N ILE A 50 -15.19 17.06 -7.96
CA ILE A 50 -14.10 17.78 -8.62
C ILE A 50 -13.91 19.14 -7.93
N GLY A 51 -12.66 19.63 -7.89
CA GLY A 51 -12.25 20.79 -7.12
C GLY A 51 -10.94 21.48 -7.58
N GLY A 52 -10.16 22.06 -6.64
CA GLY A 52 -8.91 22.85 -6.87
C GLY A 52 -9.03 24.41 -6.88
N GLU A 53 -8.13 25.09 -6.16
CA GLU A 53 -8.09 26.56 -6.04
C GLU A 53 -7.44 27.21 -7.28
N GLY A 54 -7.94 28.38 -7.72
CA GLY A 54 -7.34 29.14 -8.84
C GLY A 54 -7.33 28.35 -10.16
N GLY A 55 -8.50 27.91 -10.62
CA GLY A 55 -8.70 27.25 -11.92
C GLY A 55 -8.16 25.82 -12.03
N ALA A 56 -7.16 25.45 -11.21
CA ALA A 56 -6.59 24.11 -11.20
C ALA A 56 -7.65 23.06 -10.89
N ARG A 57 -7.67 21.96 -11.62
CA ARG A 57 -8.64 20.88 -11.40
C ARG A 57 -8.08 19.84 -10.43
N GLU A 58 -8.80 19.55 -9.34
CA GLU A 58 -8.48 18.48 -8.39
C GLU A 58 -9.61 17.45 -8.32
N LEU A 59 -9.30 16.15 -8.26
CA LEU A 59 -10.23 15.17 -7.71
C LEU A 59 -10.16 15.24 -6.19
N VAL A 60 -11.30 15.35 -5.52
CA VAL A 60 -11.38 15.49 -4.07
C VAL A 60 -12.28 14.41 -3.50
N TRP A 61 -11.78 13.67 -2.51
CA TRP A 61 -12.58 12.75 -1.70
C TRP A 61 -12.59 13.20 -0.24
N ARG A 62 -13.73 13.10 0.43
CA ARG A 62 -13.86 13.34 1.87
C ARG A 62 -14.37 12.10 2.58
N ALA A 63 -13.54 11.53 3.44
CA ALA A 63 -13.85 10.37 4.25
C ALA A 63 -14.98 10.66 5.29
N PRO A 64 -15.83 9.67 5.60
CA PRO A 64 -16.87 9.78 6.63
C PRO A 64 -16.30 9.84 8.06
N GLU A 65 -15.05 9.41 8.24
CA GLU A 65 -14.28 9.45 9.48
C GLU A 65 -12.83 9.89 9.19
N VAL A 66 -12.06 10.23 10.22
CA VAL A 66 -10.62 10.50 10.08
C VAL A 66 -9.92 9.25 9.54
N VAL A 67 -9.08 9.43 8.52
CA VAL A 67 -8.14 8.40 8.05
C VAL A 67 -6.83 8.61 8.82
N PRO A 68 -6.45 7.72 9.75
CA PRO A 68 -5.24 7.90 10.55
C PRO A 68 -4.00 7.99 9.66
N MET A 69 -2.98 8.72 10.14
CA MET A 69 -1.69 8.81 9.47
C MET A 69 -0.94 7.49 9.63
N GLY A 70 -1.21 6.56 8.71
CA GLY A 70 -0.53 5.27 8.60
C GLY A 70 0.60 5.27 7.57
N ASP A 71 1.10 4.08 7.31
CA ASP A 71 2.14 3.79 6.35
C ASP A 71 1.63 3.70 4.91
N ALA A 72 0.52 3.02 4.68
CA ALA A 72 -0.06 2.87 3.37
C ALA A 72 -0.34 4.24 2.71
N ARG A 73 -0.02 4.34 1.41
CA ARG A 73 -0.41 5.50 0.62
C ARG A 73 -1.91 5.40 0.34
N VAL A 74 -2.63 6.49 0.58
CA VAL A 74 -3.94 6.68 -0.03
C VAL A 74 -3.71 6.92 -1.52
N GLU A 75 -4.46 6.20 -2.34
CA GLU A 75 -4.40 6.21 -3.80
C GLU A 75 -5.81 6.41 -4.33
N PHE A 76 -5.97 7.28 -5.32
CA PHE A 76 -7.22 7.38 -6.10
C PHE A 76 -7.10 6.52 -7.36
N ARG A 77 -8.15 5.76 -7.66
CA ARG A 77 -8.20 4.82 -8.79
C ARG A 77 -9.49 4.98 -9.59
N THR A 78 -9.47 4.54 -10.84
CA THR A 78 -10.65 4.41 -11.70
C THR A 78 -10.66 2.99 -12.28
N GLY A 79 -11.53 2.13 -11.73
CA GLY A 79 -11.33 0.67 -11.80
C GLY A 79 -9.91 0.28 -11.36
N ASP A 80 -9.25 -0.59 -12.13
CA ASP A 80 -7.88 -1.04 -11.83
C ASP A 80 -6.79 0.02 -12.03
N ARG A 81 -7.08 1.16 -12.68
CA ARG A 81 -6.08 2.20 -13.01
C ARG A 81 -5.81 3.12 -11.82
N LEU A 82 -4.54 3.29 -11.44
CA LEU A 82 -4.11 4.36 -10.54
C LEU A 82 -4.24 5.72 -11.25
N LEU A 83 -4.97 6.66 -10.63
CA LEU A 83 -4.99 8.08 -11.02
C LEU A 83 -3.82 8.82 -10.37
N GLY A 84 -3.58 8.58 -9.08
CA GLY A 84 -2.47 9.20 -8.36
C GLY A 84 -2.59 9.12 -6.84
N VAL A 85 -1.65 9.78 -6.16
CA VAL A 85 -1.56 9.84 -4.70
C VAL A 85 -2.05 11.22 -4.23
N PRO A 86 -3.27 11.35 -3.69
CA PRO A 86 -3.77 12.63 -3.20
C PRO A 86 -3.00 13.16 -1.99
N LYS A 87 -2.89 14.49 -1.92
CA LYS A 87 -2.44 15.22 -0.72
C LYS A 87 -3.54 15.21 0.35
N PRO A 88 -3.24 14.79 1.60
CA PRO A 88 -4.18 14.88 2.71
C PRO A 88 -4.30 16.32 3.21
N ALA A 89 -5.49 16.72 3.61
CA ALA A 89 -5.74 17.97 4.30
C ALA A 89 -5.49 17.85 5.81
N LYS A 90 -5.38 19.01 6.48
CA LYS A 90 -5.20 19.09 7.94
C LYS A 90 -6.36 18.52 8.77
N ASP A 91 -7.53 18.29 8.16
CA ASP A 91 -8.68 17.67 8.83
C ASP A 91 -8.57 16.13 8.93
N GLY A 92 -7.55 15.52 8.31
CA GLY A 92 -7.37 14.06 8.27
C GLY A 92 -8.47 13.30 7.53
N ARG A 93 -9.35 14.01 6.81
CA ARG A 93 -10.55 13.46 6.15
C ARG A 93 -10.63 13.78 4.68
N THR A 94 -10.14 14.95 4.28
CA THR A 94 -10.20 15.43 2.89
C THR A 94 -8.89 15.13 2.18
N PHE A 95 -8.97 14.53 1.00
CA PHE A 95 -7.86 14.12 0.15
C PHE A 95 -8.02 14.75 -1.23
N ARG A 96 -6.96 15.38 -1.76
CA ARG A 96 -6.98 16.14 -3.03
C ARG A 96 -5.89 15.66 -3.98
N LEU A 97 -6.24 15.29 -5.20
CA LEU A 97 -5.30 14.91 -6.25
C LEU A 97 -5.50 15.87 -7.44
N ALA A 98 -4.46 16.54 -7.93
CA ALA A 98 -4.57 17.30 -9.18
C ALA A 98 -4.98 16.36 -10.34
N LEU A 99 -5.89 16.81 -11.19
CA LEU A 99 -6.40 16.09 -12.35
C LEU A 99 -5.75 16.62 -13.61
N ASP A 100 -4.64 16.02 -14.02
CA ASP A 100 -4.02 16.23 -15.32
C ASP A 100 -4.90 15.65 -16.43
N GLN A 101 -5.48 16.52 -17.27
CA GLN A 101 -6.25 16.29 -18.52
C GLN A 101 -7.38 15.22 -18.49
N THR A 102 -7.61 14.52 -17.38
CA THR A 102 -8.48 13.35 -17.29
C THR A 102 -9.94 13.79 -17.34
N ARG A 103 -10.49 13.85 -18.54
CA ARG A 103 -11.86 14.32 -18.80
C ARG A 103 -12.87 13.59 -17.90
N PRO A 104 -13.88 14.26 -17.33
CA PRO A 104 -14.83 13.62 -16.40
C PRO A 104 -15.45 12.31 -16.94
N LYS A 105 -15.66 12.23 -18.26
CA LYS A 105 -16.19 11.06 -18.99
C LYS A 105 -15.31 9.79 -18.92
N GLN A 106 -14.07 9.90 -18.43
CA GLN A 106 -13.13 8.79 -18.21
C GLN A 106 -13.05 8.33 -16.75
N LEU A 107 -13.60 9.10 -15.79
CA LEU A 107 -13.64 8.71 -14.38
C LEU A 107 -14.81 7.74 -14.18
N ARG A 108 -14.52 6.43 -14.17
CA ARG A 108 -15.51 5.36 -13.98
C ARG A 108 -15.11 4.46 -12.82
N ASP A 109 -16.07 4.07 -11.98
CA ASP A 109 -15.81 3.33 -10.74
C ASP A 109 -14.61 3.92 -9.98
N LEU A 110 -14.80 5.16 -9.51
CA LEU A 110 -13.80 5.79 -8.66
C LEU A 110 -13.67 5.02 -7.36
N GLN A 111 -12.43 4.75 -6.95
CA GLN A 111 -12.11 4.04 -5.72
C GLN A 111 -11.01 4.79 -4.96
N VAL A 112 -11.14 4.87 -3.64
CA VAL A 112 -10.03 5.25 -2.76
C VAL A 112 -9.47 3.98 -2.17
N THR A 113 -8.17 3.75 -2.35
CA THR A 113 -7.51 2.55 -1.85
C THR A 113 -6.30 2.89 -0.99
N ALA A 114 -5.97 2.03 -0.04
CA ALA A 114 -4.69 2.04 0.67
C ALA A 114 -4.21 0.60 0.86
N ALA A 115 -2.99 0.28 0.40
CA ALA A 115 -2.43 -1.07 0.39
C ALA A 115 -3.42 -2.15 -0.10
N GLY A 116 -4.07 -1.88 -1.25
CA GLY A 116 -5.06 -2.76 -1.88
C GLY A 116 -6.46 -2.78 -1.24
N ARG A 117 -6.67 -2.16 -0.07
CA ARG A 117 -7.98 -2.10 0.61
C ARG A 117 -8.74 -0.85 0.19
N ARG A 118 -10.01 -1.00 -0.24
CA ARG A 118 -10.92 0.12 -0.53
C ARG A 118 -11.34 0.84 0.75
N LEU A 119 -11.40 2.17 0.72
CA LEU A 119 -11.70 3.07 1.84
C LEU A 119 -13.00 3.87 1.64
N ASP A 120 -13.48 4.00 0.41
CA ASP A 120 -14.69 4.75 0.02
C ASP A 120 -15.93 3.85 -0.18
N ALA A 121 -15.83 2.58 0.18
CA ALA A 121 -16.95 1.65 0.26
C ALA A 121 -17.03 1.05 1.66
N ALA A 122 -18.24 0.65 2.08
CA ALA A 122 -18.39 -0.27 3.21
C ALA A 122 -17.60 -1.55 2.90
N ALA A 123 -17.00 -2.17 3.92
CA ALA A 123 -16.33 -3.45 3.74
C ALA A 123 -17.33 -4.47 3.16
N ASP A 124 -16.96 -5.15 2.09
CA ASP A 124 -17.84 -6.13 1.44
C ASP A 124 -18.35 -7.13 2.48
N ALA A 125 -19.67 -7.19 2.62
CA ALA A 125 -20.32 -8.14 3.51
C ALA A 125 -19.77 -9.55 3.18
N PRO A 126 -19.25 -10.31 4.15
CA PRO A 126 -18.56 -11.55 3.86
C PRO A 126 -19.52 -12.53 3.18
N HIS A 127 -19.39 -12.68 1.85
CA HIS A 127 -20.07 -13.73 1.11
C HIS A 127 -19.86 -15.05 1.84
N GLU A 128 -20.95 -15.80 2.06
CA GLU A 128 -20.94 -17.07 2.81
C GLU A 128 -20.12 -18.16 2.09
N SER A 129 -18.79 -18.03 2.11
CA SER A 129 -17.87 -19.08 1.72
C SER A 129 -18.00 -20.21 2.75
N GLY A 130 -18.42 -21.39 2.27
CA GLY A 130 -18.95 -22.47 3.11
C GLY A 130 -18.19 -22.72 4.41
N SER A 131 -18.89 -22.58 5.53
CA SER A 131 -18.39 -22.37 6.89
C SER A 131 -17.44 -23.46 7.44
N ARG A 132 -16.18 -23.41 6.98
CA ARG A 132 -15.03 -23.96 7.72
C ARG A 132 -14.29 -22.81 8.37
N GLY A 133 -14.76 -22.43 9.57
CA GLY A 133 -14.20 -21.31 10.34
C GLY A 133 -12.68 -21.39 10.47
N ALA A 134 -12.05 -20.21 10.48
CA ALA A 134 -10.60 -20.04 10.52
C ALA A 134 -9.96 -20.84 11.67
N ARG A 135 -8.89 -21.59 11.36
CA ARG A 135 -8.21 -22.47 12.33
C ARG A 135 -6.74 -22.13 12.47
N THR A 136 -6.35 -21.75 13.68
CA THR A 136 -4.95 -21.57 14.09
C THR A 136 -4.08 -22.75 13.64
N PRO A 137 -3.05 -22.54 12.79
CA PRO A 137 -2.25 -23.63 12.25
C PRO A 137 -1.61 -24.51 13.32
N ALA A 138 -1.34 -25.76 12.96
CA ALA A 138 -0.63 -26.68 13.85
C ALA A 138 0.74 -26.11 14.25
N GLN A 139 1.09 -26.23 15.53
CA GLN A 139 2.34 -25.69 16.04
C GLN A 139 3.54 -26.49 15.50
N ALA A 140 4.46 -25.83 14.80
CA ALA A 140 5.65 -26.48 14.26
C ALA A 140 6.56 -27.07 15.37
N PRO A 141 7.41 -28.08 15.06
CA PRO A 141 8.41 -28.57 16.01
C PRO A 141 9.37 -27.45 16.45
N ALA A 142 9.74 -27.44 17.73
CA ALA A 142 10.71 -26.48 18.26
C ALA A 142 12.08 -26.59 17.57
N ASN A 143 12.75 -25.44 17.41
CA ASN A 143 14.17 -25.40 17.06
C ASN A 143 15.05 -25.66 18.28
N GLY A 144 16.25 -26.22 18.06
CA GLY A 144 17.21 -26.52 19.13
C GLY A 144 17.87 -25.29 19.77
N VAL A 145 17.81 -24.12 19.10
CA VAL A 145 18.26 -22.84 19.66
C VAL A 145 17.07 -21.88 19.66
N ASP A 146 16.80 -21.30 20.82
CA ASP A 146 15.75 -20.31 21.05
C ASP A 146 16.35 -18.91 21.17
N PRO A 147 16.18 -18.03 20.15
CA PRO A 147 16.78 -16.70 20.13
C PRO A 147 16.04 -15.67 20.98
N GLY A 148 14.82 -15.94 21.46
CA GLY A 148 14.07 -15.00 22.30
C GLY A 148 14.50 -14.98 23.77
N LYS A 149 15.45 -15.84 24.17
CA LYS A 149 15.98 -15.87 25.54
C LYS A 149 16.96 -14.71 25.77
N PRO A 150 16.84 -13.96 26.88
CA PRO A 150 17.83 -12.98 27.29
C PRO A 150 19.24 -13.59 27.40
N GLY A 151 20.26 -12.79 27.07
CA GLY A 151 21.65 -13.16 27.28
C GLY A 151 22.15 -12.82 28.68
N SER A 152 23.46 -13.00 28.91
CA SER A 152 24.08 -12.83 30.23
C SER A 152 24.41 -11.38 30.61
N TYR A 153 24.28 -10.41 29.70
CA TYR A 153 24.61 -9.02 29.99
C TYR A 153 23.43 -8.27 30.61
N ARG A 154 23.69 -7.53 31.70
CA ARG A 154 22.83 -6.40 32.09
C ARG A 154 22.94 -5.31 31.03
N THR A 155 21.90 -4.52 30.83
CA THR A 155 21.90 -3.42 29.84
C THR A 155 22.22 -2.08 30.49
N VAL A 156 22.63 -1.12 29.66
CA VAL A 156 22.62 0.32 29.93
C VAL A 156 21.84 1.01 28.82
N THR A 157 21.19 2.10 29.17
CA THR A 157 20.29 2.86 28.28
C THR A 157 20.67 4.35 28.30
N GLY A 158 20.30 5.08 27.25
CA GLY A 158 20.30 6.54 27.23
C GLY A 158 20.32 7.13 25.84
N THR A 159 19.80 8.35 25.74
CA THR A 159 19.60 9.04 24.46
C THR A 159 20.88 9.73 23.97
N TYR A 160 20.90 10.07 22.69
CA TYR A 160 21.57 11.26 22.22
C TYR A 160 20.62 12.08 21.35
N ASP A 161 20.87 13.38 21.33
CA ASP A 161 20.27 14.33 20.40
C ASP A 161 21.39 15.17 19.79
N LEU A 162 21.28 15.51 18.52
CA LEU A 162 22.30 16.22 17.73
C LEU A 162 21.62 17.25 16.84
N ASP A 163 22.40 18.21 16.33
CA ASP A 163 21.92 19.22 15.38
C ASP A 163 21.09 18.58 14.23
N PRO A 164 19.85 19.06 13.99
CA PRO A 164 19.01 18.62 12.89
C PRO A 164 19.69 18.74 11.52
N VAL A 165 19.23 17.94 10.55
CA VAL A 165 19.82 17.88 9.21
C VAL A 165 18.77 18.15 8.14
N ARG A 166 19.06 19.09 7.22
CA ARG A 166 18.29 19.19 5.98
C ARG A 166 18.70 18.05 5.03
N LEU A 167 17.71 17.42 4.41
CA LEU A 167 17.87 16.36 3.42
C LEU A 167 17.37 16.85 2.05
N PRO A 168 17.87 16.29 0.92
CA PRO A 168 17.34 16.62 -0.40
C PRO A 168 15.84 16.31 -0.49
N GLY A 169 15.06 17.23 -1.04
CA GLY A 169 13.59 17.11 -1.13
C GLY A 169 12.81 17.45 0.15
N PHE A 170 13.47 17.92 1.21
CA PHE A 170 12.83 18.23 2.50
C PHE A 170 13.17 19.66 2.94
N ASP A 171 12.16 20.54 3.00
CA ASP A 171 12.34 21.94 3.37
C ASP A 171 12.69 22.10 4.84
N THR A 172 11.98 21.43 5.73
CA THR A 172 12.21 21.49 7.17
C THR A 172 13.28 20.45 7.57
N PRO A 173 14.34 20.86 8.31
CA PRO A 173 15.34 19.93 8.84
C PRO A 173 14.73 18.82 9.71
N VAL A 174 15.20 17.59 9.51
CA VAL A 174 14.76 16.42 10.27
C VAL A 174 15.69 16.19 11.46
N GLU A 175 15.16 15.57 12.52
CA GLU A 175 15.89 15.34 13.75
C GLU A 175 17.05 14.33 13.59
N MET A 176 18.04 14.40 14.50
CA MET A 176 19.14 13.44 14.62
C MET A 176 19.14 12.76 16.00
N THR A 177 17.94 12.55 16.54
CA THR A 177 17.67 11.99 17.87
C THR A 177 17.66 10.46 17.85
N ALA A 178 18.20 9.81 18.89
CA ALA A 178 18.13 8.36 19.03
C ALA A 178 18.24 7.84 20.47
N GLU A 179 17.68 6.67 20.72
CA GLU A 179 17.80 5.93 21.97
C GLU A 179 18.79 4.76 21.86
N VAL A 180 19.79 4.72 22.75
CA VAL A 180 20.85 3.69 22.74
C VAL A 180 20.63 2.71 23.88
N VAL A 181 20.58 1.42 23.58
CA VAL A 181 20.62 0.33 24.59
C VAL A 181 21.78 -0.62 24.27
N ALA A 182 22.62 -0.91 25.25
CA ALA A 182 23.85 -1.67 25.04
C ALA A 182 24.22 -2.55 26.24
N PRO A 183 25.01 -3.63 26.07
CA PRO A 183 25.47 -4.46 27.18
C PRO A 183 26.43 -3.68 28.09
N LYS A 184 26.15 -3.72 29.40
CA LYS A 184 27.01 -3.17 30.44
C LYS A 184 28.25 -4.04 30.61
N GLY A 185 29.44 -3.43 30.50
CA GLY A 185 30.71 -4.08 30.81
C GLY A 185 31.18 -5.14 29.79
N ALA A 186 30.56 -5.25 28.61
CA ALA A 186 31.05 -6.16 27.57
C ALA A 186 32.42 -5.71 27.03
N ALA A 187 33.37 -6.64 26.95
CA ALA A 187 34.69 -6.39 26.38
C ALA A 187 34.69 -6.43 24.84
N GLY A 188 35.68 -5.77 24.25
CA GLY A 188 35.92 -5.76 22.79
C GLY A 188 34.96 -4.88 21.99
N LYS A 189 35.00 -5.03 20.65
CA LYS A 189 33.98 -4.44 19.77
C LYS A 189 32.75 -5.36 19.71
N ARG A 190 31.56 -4.78 19.67
CA ARG A 190 30.27 -5.51 19.66
C ARG A 190 29.45 -5.13 18.41
N PRO A 191 28.79 -6.07 17.71
CA PRO A 191 28.00 -5.73 16.51
C PRO A 191 26.90 -4.71 16.83
N LEU A 192 26.54 -3.90 15.84
CA LEU A 192 25.52 -2.85 15.96
C LEU A 192 24.21 -3.30 15.31
N ALA A 193 23.08 -3.07 15.98
CA ALA A 193 21.75 -3.09 15.36
C ALA A 193 21.17 -1.67 15.39
N LEU A 194 20.85 -1.11 14.22
CA LEU A 194 20.16 0.17 14.10
C LEU A 194 18.68 -0.09 13.79
N PHE A 195 17.78 0.53 14.54
CA PHE A 195 16.33 0.50 14.35
C PHE A 195 15.86 1.84 13.79
N LEU A 196 14.93 1.80 12.84
CA LEU A 196 14.25 2.95 12.26
C LEU A 196 12.73 2.69 12.29
N HIS A 197 11.97 3.59 12.91
CA HIS A 197 10.51 3.50 12.85
C HIS A 197 9.96 3.93 11.49
N GLY A 198 8.74 3.48 11.23
CA GLY A 198 8.01 3.80 10.01
C GLY A 198 7.19 5.08 10.11
N ARG A 199 6.23 5.23 9.19
CA ARG A 199 5.32 6.38 9.18
C ARG A 199 4.19 6.17 10.18
N HIS A 200 3.99 7.21 10.98
CA HIS A 200 2.85 7.41 11.85
C HIS A 200 2.74 8.93 12.13
N SER A 201 1.70 9.37 12.85
CA SER A 201 1.58 10.74 13.37
C SER A 201 2.87 11.21 14.05
N THR A 202 3.16 12.50 13.94
CA THR A 202 4.47 13.07 14.35
C THR A 202 4.40 13.80 15.68
N CYS A 203 3.25 14.41 15.98
CA CYS A 203 3.03 15.26 17.13
C CYS A 203 1.74 14.88 17.84
N TYR A 204 1.73 14.99 19.17
CA TYR A 204 0.55 14.77 20.01
C TYR A 204 0.48 15.82 21.11
N LYS A 205 -0.72 16.09 21.61
CA LYS A 205 -0.95 16.98 22.74
C LYS A 205 -1.10 16.17 24.04
N PRO A 206 -0.21 16.32 25.03
CA PRO A 206 -0.28 15.56 26.26
C PRO A 206 -1.59 15.81 27.02
N GLY A 207 -2.28 14.73 27.41
CA GLY A 207 -3.55 14.81 28.14
C GLY A 207 -4.79 15.00 27.26
N SER A 208 -4.65 14.86 25.93
CA SER A 208 -5.77 14.69 25.00
C SER A 208 -5.74 13.28 24.40
N GLU A 209 -6.91 12.71 24.14
CA GLU A 209 -7.04 11.35 23.58
C GLU A 209 -7.10 11.35 22.04
N ASP A 210 -7.56 12.44 21.41
CA ASP A 210 -7.75 12.53 19.94
C ASP A 210 -6.82 13.55 19.23
N ASP A 211 -6.04 14.33 19.99
CA ASP A 211 -5.32 15.51 19.46
C ASP A 211 -3.89 15.15 19.02
N VAL A 212 -3.79 14.56 17.82
CA VAL A 212 -2.57 14.18 17.09
C VAL A 212 -2.48 14.87 15.73
N THR A 213 -1.27 15.23 15.30
CA THR A 213 -1.03 15.84 13.98
C THR A 213 0.18 15.25 13.26
N GLY A 214 0.23 15.48 11.95
CA GLY A 214 1.37 15.18 11.08
C GLY A 214 2.34 16.35 10.91
N ASP A 215 2.25 17.42 11.71
CA ASP A 215 3.08 18.62 11.56
C ASP A 215 4.55 18.37 11.93
N TRP A 216 5.46 19.19 11.39
CA TRP A 216 6.84 19.27 11.87
C TRP A 216 7.48 20.64 11.63
N PRO A 217 8.14 21.27 12.62
CA PRO A 217 8.23 20.85 14.03
C PRO A 217 6.88 20.93 14.76
N CYS A 218 6.74 20.25 15.90
CA CYS A 218 5.50 20.29 16.67
C CYS A 218 5.17 21.71 17.16
N ALA A 219 3.90 22.11 17.00
CA ALA A 219 3.40 23.39 17.45
C ALA A 219 3.42 23.55 18.98
N GLY A 220 3.29 24.79 19.47
CA GLY A 220 3.23 25.07 20.90
C GLY A 220 2.13 24.29 21.62
N GLY A 221 2.49 23.57 22.68
CA GLY A 221 1.58 22.68 23.42
C GLY A 221 1.62 21.21 22.98
N TYR A 222 2.14 20.91 21.80
CA TYR A 222 2.36 19.55 21.31
C TYR A 222 3.78 19.06 21.65
N LYS A 223 3.97 17.74 21.58
CA LYS A 223 5.27 17.07 21.71
C LYS A 223 5.46 16.08 20.56
N PRO A 224 6.70 15.79 20.15
CA PRO A 224 6.98 14.69 19.22
C PRO A 224 6.49 13.36 19.80
N ILE A 225 5.79 12.57 18.99
CA ILE A 225 5.44 11.19 19.34
C ILE A 225 6.74 10.37 19.40
N PRO A 226 7.06 9.70 20.52
CA PRO A 226 8.38 9.12 20.73
C PRO A 226 8.59 7.77 20.03
N SER A 227 8.11 7.62 18.78
CA SER A 227 8.08 6.39 17.97
C SER A 227 9.38 5.57 17.96
N HIS A 228 10.55 6.19 18.15
CA HIS A 228 11.84 5.51 18.26
C HIS A 228 12.03 4.71 19.57
N LEU A 229 11.29 5.01 20.65
CA LEU A 229 11.31 4.26 21.91
C LEU A 229 10.53 2.94 21.85
N GLY A 230 9.67 2.76 20.83
CA GLY A 230 8.83 1.59 20.62
C GLY A 230 9.55 0.24 20.62
N TYR A 231 10.82 0.22 20.25
CA TYR A 231 11.65 -0.99 20.14
C TYR A 231 12.46 -1.29 21.41
N LEU A 232 12.20 -0.60 22.54
CA LEU A 232 12.96 -0.79 23.79
C LEU A 232 12.97 -2.25 24.26
N ARG A 233 11.91 -3.03 23.98
CA ARG A 233 11.84 -4.47 24.27
C ARG A 233 12.87 -5.27 23.44
N ASP A 234 12.91 -5.04 22.13
CA ASP A 234 13.85 -5.68 21.20
C ASP A 234 15.30 -5.26 21.49
N GLN A 235 15.50 -3.95 21.68
CA GLN A 235 16.78 -3.35 22.03
C GLN A 235 17.35 -3.95 23.32
N ARG A 236 16.54 -4.12 24.36
CA ARG A 236 16.95 -4.77 25.62
C ARG A 236 17.28 -6.26 25.44
N LEU A 237 16.49 -7.00 24.65
CA LEU A 237 16.79 -8.40 24.32
C LEU A 237 18.15 -8.52 23.62
N LEU A 238 18.35 -7.80 22.51
CA LEU A 238 19.60 -7.79 21.76
C LEU A 238 20.78 -7.31 22.61
N ALA A 239 20.59 -6.25 23.40
CA ALA A 239 21.64 -5.75 24.29
C ALA A 239 22.02 -6.75 25.39
N SER A 240 21.06 -7.52 25.94
CA SER A 240 21.37 -8.61 26.89
C SER A 240 22.18 -9.74 26.25
N GLN A 241 21.97 -10.00 24.95
CA GLN A 241 22.75 -10.92 24.13
C GLN A 241 24.10 -10.33 23.67
N GLY A 242 24.32 -9.05 23.96
CA GLY A 242 25.58 -8.35 23.75
C GLY A 242 25.72 -7.64 22.41
N TYR A 243 24.62 -7.22 21.78
CA TYR A 243 24.66 -6.28 20.65
C TYR A 243 24.59 -4.84 21.15
N VAL A 244 25.27 -3.89 20.50
CA VAL A 244 24.95 -2.47 20.72
C VAL A 244 23.72 -2.17 19.88
N THR A 245 22.73 -1.48 20.43
CA THR A 245 21.53 -1.10 19.68
C THR A 245 21.32 0.41 19.72
N VAL A 246 20.78 0.95 18.65
CA VAL A 246 20.39 2.35 18.53
C VAL A 246 19.08 2.44 17.76
N SER A 247 18.10 3.18 18.26
CA SER A 247 16.82 3.39 17.60
C SER A 247 16.65 4.87 17.29
N ILE A 248 16.48 5.21 16.01
CA ILE A 248 16.51 6.60 15.53
C ILE A 248 15.10 7.13 15.25
N SER A 249 14.91 8.43 15.49
CA SER A 249 13.68 9.14 15.21
C SER A 249 13.64 9.64 13.76
N ALA A 250 12.46 9.67 13.15
CA ALA A 250 12.22 10.07 11.76
C ALA A 250 10.87 10.79 11.57
N ASN A 251 10.33 11.43 12.62
CA ASN A 251 9.08 12.18 12.56
C ASN A 251 9.18 13.36 11.58
N GLY A 252 10.33 14.05 11.52
CA GLY A 252 10.56 15.10 10.52
C GLY A 252 10.53 14.60 9.08
N ILE A 253 10.77 13.30 8.84
CA ILE A 253 10.54 12.68 7.53
C ILE A 253 9.05 12.38 7.35
N ASN A 254 8.39 11.74 8.33
CA ASN A 254 6.95 11.40 8.27
C ASN A 254 6.06 12.60 7.87
N ALA A 255 6.34 13.80 8.41
CA ALA A 255 5.59 15.03 8.15
C ALA A 255 5.69 15.57 6.71
N GLN A 256 6.71 15.15 5.96
CA GLN A 256 7.08 15.72 4.66
C GLN A 256 7.15 14.65 3.55
N ASP A 257 7.04 13.36 3.89
CA ASP A 257 7.33 12.27 2.94
C ASP A 257 6.32 12.11 1.79
N GLN A 258 5.14 12.73 1.91
CA GLN A 258 4.16 12.84 0.83
C GLN A 258 4.59 13.79 -0.32
N GLU A 259 5.52 14.72 -0.07
CA GLU A 259 6.04 15.63 -1.11
C GLU A 259 7.13 14.95 -1.97
N THR A 260 7.36 13.64 -1.79
CA THR A 260 8.39 12.87 -2.51
C THR A 260 7.82 11.62 -3.17
N GLU A 261 8.20 11.40 -4.44
CA GLU A 261 7.77 10.26 -5.25
C GLU A 261 8.04 8.91 -4.56
N ASP A 262 9.15 8.80 -3.82
CA ASP A 262 9.59 7.57 -3.13
C ASP A 262 9.17 7.44 -1.65
N ALA A 263 8.22 8.26 -1.20
CA ALA A 263 7.68 8.23 0.17
C ALA A 263 8.76 8.41 1.26
N GLY A 264 9.77 9.23 0.95
CA GLY A 264 10.90 9.52 1.83
C GLY A 264 11.88 8.35 2.00
N ALA A 265 11.84 7.30 1.17
CA ALA A 265 12.78 6.18 1.30
C ALA A 265 14.25 6.62 1.13
N GLN A 266 14.56 7.52 0.20
CA GLN A 266 15.88 8.12 0.01
C GLN A 266 16.30 9.03 1.19
N ALA A 267 15.35 9.73 1.81
CA ALA A 267 15.58 10.52 3.01
C ALA A 267 15.87 9.64 4.24
N ARG A 268 15.07 8.57 4.44
CA ARG A 268 15.29 7.56 5.49
C ARG A 268 16.65 6.88 5.35
N SER A 269 17.05 6.54 4.12
CA SER A 269 18.40 6.04 3.83
C SER A 269 19.49 7.02 4.23
N SER A 270 19.35 8.29 3.82
CA SER A 270 20.29 9.36 4.13
C SER A 270 20.44 9.56 5.65
N LEU A 271 19.33 9.53 6.39
CA LEU A 271 19.29 9.62 7.84
C LEU A 271 20.02 8.44 8.50
N VAL A 272 19.70 7.20 8.13
CA VAL A 272 20.39 5.99 8.63
C VAL A 272 21.90 6.07 8.36
N ARG A 273 22.31 6.44 7.13
CA ARG A 273 23.73 6.56 6.74
C ARG A 273 24.44 7.68 7.50
N ARG A 274 23.76 8.81 7.81
CA ARG A 274 24.26 9.88 8.70
C ARG A 274 24.50 9.40 10.13
N HIS A 275 23.55 8.66 10.72
CA HIS A 275 23.75 8.08 12.06
C HIS A 275 24.91 7.08 12.07
N LEU A 276 25.01 6.18 11.08
CA LEU A 276 26.12 5.23 10.98
C LEU A 276 27.48 5.92 10.81
N ALA A 277 27.53 7.07 10.10
CA ALA A 277 28.72 7.90 10.02
C ALA A 277 29.12 8.49 11.37
N ARG A 278 28.18 9.03 12.15
CA ARG A 278 28.45 9.50 13.53
C ARG A 278 28.97 8.36 14.41
N TRP A 279 28.36 7.16 14.34
CA TRP A 279 28.87 5.97 15.04
C TRP A 279 30.28 5.57 14.60
N ALA A 280 30.67 5.77 13.34
CA ALA A 280 32.03 5.54 12.86
C ALA A 280 33.02 6.54 13.46
N ASP A 281 32.65 7.83 13.49
CA ASP A 281 33.46 8.88 14.10
C ASP A 281 33.63 8.66 15.61
N TRP A 282 32.56 8.32 16.32
CA TRP A 282 32.59 8.00 17.76
C TRP A 282 33.36 6.72 18.09
N THR A 283 33.44 5.76 17.15
CA THR A 283 34.23 4.54 17.32
C THR A 283 35.74 4.83 17.17
N ALA A 284 36.12 5.80 16.33
CA ALA A 284 37.49 6.29 16.19
C ALA A 284 37.87 7.27 17.33
N HIS A 285 37.06 8.30 17.54
CA HIS A 285 37.29 9.42 18.45
C HIS A 285 36.29 9.40 19.61
N ARG A 286 36.45 8.44 20.52
CA ARG A 286 35.45 8.15 21.56
C ARG A 286 35.21 9.26 22.59
N SER A 287 36.11 10.24 22.70
CA SER A 287 35.95 11.42 23.55
C SER A 287 34.84 12.36 23.07
N SER A 288 34.64 12.51 21.75
CA SER A 288 33.58 13.37 21.18
C SER A 288 32.20 12.71 21.12
N ALA A 289 32.10 11.43 21.50
CA ALA A 289 30.84 10.70 21.50
C ALA A 289 29.89 11.16 22.62
N PRO A 290 28.55 11.18 22.42
CA PRO A 290 27.57 11.44 23.48
C PRO A 290 27.72 10.49 24.68
N ALA A 291 27.25 10.93 25.85
CA ALA A 291 27.44 10.18 27.11
C ALA A 291 26.89 8.74 27.05
N ALA A 292 25.75 8.51 26.39
CA ALA A 292 25.21 7.17 26.18
C ALA A 292 26.17 6.26 25.37
N VAL A 293 26.71 6.79 24.27
CA VAL A 293 27.67 6.08 23.39
C VAL A 293 29.02 5.83 24.10
N ARG A 294 29.47 6.75 24.97
CA ARG A 294 30.68 6.54 25.80
C ARG A 294 30.51 5.43 26.84
N ARG A 295 29.28 5.19 27.32
CA ARG A 295 28.94 4.10 28.26
C ARG A 295 28.75 2.73 27.56
N ALA A 296 28.29 2.72 26.31
CA ALA A 296 28.21 1.50 25.49
C ALA A 296 29.62 1.01 25.07
N PRO A 297 29.88 -0.31 24.90
CA PRO A 297 31.15 -0.79 24.33
C PRO A 297 31.35 -0.27 22.90
N LYS A 298 32.57 -0.40 22.35
CA LYS A 298 32.85 0.06 20.98
C LYS A 298 31.99 -0.73 19.97
N ALA A 299 31.37 -0.06 19.02
CA ALA A 299 30.62 -0.71 17.96
C ALA A 299 31.58 -1.40 16.95
N ASP A 300 31.16 -2.56 16.43
CA ASP A 300 31.77 -3.22 15.28
C ASP A 300 30.96 -2.92 14.03
N LEU A 301 31.28 -1.80 13.36
CA LEU A 301 30.59 -1.40 12.14
C LEU A 301 30.88 -2.31 10.94
N SER A 302 31.77 -3.31 11.04
CA SER A 302 31.85 -4.39 10.04
C SER A 302 30.68 -5.38 10.14
N ARG A 303 29.88 -5.27 11.21
CA ARG A 303 28.71 -6.09 11.53
C ARG A 303 27.53 -5.23 11.97
N VAL A 304 26.89 -4.59 11.00
CA VAL A 304 25.65 -3.83 11.20
C VAL A 304 24.43 -4.66 10.75
N LEU A 305 23.41 -4.74 11.60
CA LEU A 305 22.04 -5.11 11.22
C LEU A 305 21.22 -3.82 11.13
N LEU A 306 20.41 -3.69 10.10
CA LEU A 306 19.42 -2.60 10.02
C LEU A 306 18.03 -3.21 10.21
N VAL A 307 17.25 -2.66 11.13
CA VAL A 307 15.88 -3.06 11.46
C VAL A 307 14.98 -1.88 11.11
N GLY A 308 13.93 -2.11 10.32
CA GLY A 308 13.00 -1.07 9.91
C GLY A 308 11.56 -1.56 9.95
N HIS A 309 10.64 -0.70 10.39
CA HIS A 309 9.19 -0.97 10.42
C HIS A 309 8.49 -0.13 9.36
N SER A 310 7.52 -0.70 8.63
CA SER A 310 6.70 0.01 7.63
C SER A 310 7.57 0.75 6.59
N ARG A 311 7.38 2.05 6.26
CA ARG A 311 8.33 2.84 5.42
C ARG A 311 9.75 2.89 5.96
N GLY A 312 9.94 2.69 7.25
CA GLY A 312 11.25 2.50 7.87
C GLY A 312 11.94 1.21 7.38
N GLY A 313 11.17 0.17 7.05
CA GLY A 313 11.64 -1.05 6.38
C GLY A 313 12.20 -0.75 4.99
N GLU A 314 11.44 -0.06 4.15
CA GLU A 314 11.92 0.40 2.83
C GLU A 314 13.15 1.30 2.96
N GLY A 315 13.14 2.21 3.94
CA GLY A 315 14.25 3.10 4.28
C GLY A 315 15.54 2.37 4.67
N VAL A 316 15.48 1.27 5.44
CA VAL A 316 16.68 0.48 5.77
C VAL A 316 17.13 -0.45 4.63
N ASN A 317 16.21 -0.92 3.78
CA ASN A 317 16.56 -1.57 2.51
C ASN A 317 17.34 -0.60 1.61
N ARG A 318 16.81 0.62 1.43
CA ARG A 318 17.47 1.71 0.70
C ARG A 318 18.84 2.05 1.31
N ALA A 319 18.93 2.18 2.64
CA ALA A 319 20.21 2.43 3.32
C ALA A 319 21.27 1.35 3.05
N ALA A 320 20.86 0.08 3.03
CA ALA A 320 21.74 -1.03 2.69
C ALA A 320 22.14 -1.02 1.21
N MET A 321 21.22 -0.68 0.30
CA MET A 321 21.50 -0.54 -1.13
C MET A 321 22.45 0.63 -1.41
N ASP A 322 22.16 1.83 -0.92
CA ASP A 322 22.97 3.04 -1.11
C ASP A 322 24.37 2.94 -0.48
N SER A 323 24.54 2.07 0.52
CA SER A 323 25.85 1.73 1.10
C SER A 323 26.72 0.86 0.17
N LEU A 324 26.12 0.20 -0.83
CA LEU A 324 26.80 -0.60 -1.86
C LEU A 324 26.84 0.09 -3.22
N TYR A 325 25.77 0.80 -3.56
CA TYR A 325 25.47 1.41 -4.86
C TYR A 325 24.98 2.85 -4.63
N PRO A 326 25.91 3.81 -4.41
CA PRO A 326 25.55 5.16 -4.00
C PRO A 326 24.58 5.86 -4.97
N PRO A 327 23.61 6.64 -4.46
CA PRO A 327 22.71 7.47 -5.27
C PRO A 327 23.44 8.64 -5.95
N PRO A 328 22.81 9.28 -6.94
CA PRO A 328 23.23 10.56 -7.49
C PRO A 328 23.47 11.61 -6.40
N ALA A 329 24.47 12.47 -6.59
CA ALA A 329 24.88 13.43 -5.54
C ALA A 329 23.79 14.46 -5.19
N ALA A 330 22.86 14.74 -6.11
CA ALA A 330 21.69 15.59 -5.86
C ALA A 330 20.74 14.96 -4.83
N GLU A 331 20.47 13.66 -4.98
CA GLU A 331 19.57 12.86 -4.13
C GLU A 331 20.26 12.38 -2.83
N ASP A 332 21.60 12.30 -2.80
CA ASP A 332 22.32 11.79 -1.64
C ASP A 332 22.42 12.80 -0.48
N GLY A 333 21.58 12.60 0.53
CA GLY A 333 21.70 13.29 1.81
C GLY A 333 22.94 12.88 2.62
N TYR A 334 23.69 11.81 2.28
CA TYR A 334 24.95 11.41 2.90
C TYR A 334 26.10 11.21 1.90
N ARG A 335 26.95 12.23 1.75
CA ARG A 335 28.07 12.23 0.77
C ARG A 335 29.42 11.73 1.32
N GLY A 336 29.44 11.13 2.52
CA GLY A 336 30.68 10.68 3.17
C GLY A 336 31.11 9.25 2.77
N PRO A 337 32.33 8.82 3.12
CA PRO A 337 32.79 7.46 2.85
C PRO A 337 32.04 6.45 3.74
N VAL A 338 31.51 5.40 3.10
CA VAL A 338 30.87 4.26 3.79
C VAL A 338 31.91 3.51 4.64
N ARG A 339 31.81 3.66 5.96
CA ARG A 339 32.73 3.05 6.96
C ARG A 339 32.08 1.91 7.76
N TRP A 340 31.03 1.33 7.21
CA TRP A 340 30.26 0.23 7.80
C TRP A 340 29.95 -0.85 6.77
N LYS A 341 29.41 -1.97 7.24
CA LYS A 341 28.90 -3.05 6.40
C LYS A 341 27.58 -3.55 6.97
N ALA A 342 26.49 -3.29 6.23
CA ALA A 342 25.24 -4.00 6.44
C ALA A 342 25.48 -5.50 6.18
N ARG A 343 25.23 -6.32 7.19
CA ARG A 343 25.38 -7.78 7.14
C ARG A 343 24.04 -8.49 6.98
N GLY A 344 22.96 -7.79 7.30
CA GLY A 344 21.60 -8.14 6.92
C GLY A 344 20.62 -7.02 7.28
N THR A 345 19.37 -7.19 6.87
CA THR A 345 18.24 -6.35 7.26
C THR A 345 17.14 -7.17 7.96
N VAL A 346 16.34 -6.52 8.80
CA VAL A 346 15.03 -7.01 9.23
C VAL A 346 14.00 -5.97 8.84
N LEU A 347 12.97 -6.39 8.12
CA LEU A 347 11.95 -5.52 7.53
C LEU A 347 10.61 -5.94 8.15
N ILE A 348 10.02 -5.12 9.00
CA ILE A 348 8.79 -5.44 9.74
C ILE A 348 7.63 -4.75 9.03
N GLY A 349 6.62 -5.50 8.58
CA GLY A 349 5.46 -4.98 7.83
C GLY A 349 5.79 -3.93 6.77
N PRO A 350 6.83 -4.09 5.92
CA PRO A 350 7.43 -2.96 5.21
C PRO A 350 6.67 -2.59 3.92
N THR A 351 6.65 -1.31 3.55
CA THR A 351 6.36 -0.89 2.17
C THR A 351 7.46 -1.30 1.21
N ILE A 352 7.15 -1.30 -0.09
CA ILE A 352 8.13 -1.42 -1.15
C ILE A 352 7.71 -0.64 -2.41
N TYR A 353 7.37 0.64 -2.27
CA TYR A 353 6.89 1.47 -3.38
C TYR A 353 7.85 1.44 -4.58
N GLY A 354 9.16 1.46 -4.32
CA GLY A 354 10.17 1.42 -5.38
C GLY A 354 10.50 0.05 -5.97
N ARG A 355 9.94 -1.05 -5.43
CA ARG A 355 10.17 -2.44 -5.87
C ARG A 355 11.62 -2.80 -6.20
N ASN A 356 12.51 -2.33 -5.32
CA ASN A 356 13.96 -2.36 -5.48
C ASN A 356 14.64 -3.05 -4.27
N PRO A 357 14.36 -4.34 -4.04
CA PRO A 357 14.94 -5.06 -2.92
C PRO A 357 16.45 -5.29 -3.14
N VAL A 358 17.25 -5.09 -2.08
CA VAL A 358 18.72 -5.20 -2.16
C VAL A 358 19.20 -6.66 -2.15
N ALA A 359 19.16 -7.31 -3.32
CA ALA A 359 19.48 -8.74 -3.51
C ALA A 359 20.90 -9.21 -3.09
N ASP A 360 21.78 -8.30 -2.69
CA ASP A 360 23.15 -8.56 -2.24
C ASP A 360 23.38 -8.31 -0.72
N VAL A 361 22.32 -8.07 0.06
CA VAL A 361 22.35 -8.06 1.53
C VAL A 361 21.23 -8.97 2.07
N PRO A 362 21.53 -9.99 2.91
CA PRO A 362 20.51 -10.87 3.46
C PRO A 362 19.37 -10.14 4.18
N SER A 363 18.14 -10.60 4.03
CA SER A 363 16.96 -10.00 4.68
C SER A 363 16.10 -11.03 5.40
N VAL A 364 15.38 -10.56 6.43
CA VAL A 364 14.25 -11.23 7.05
C VAL A 364 13.08 -10.25 7.07
N THR A 365 12.04 -10.53 6.30
CA THR A 365 10.79 -9.77 6.32
C THR A 365 9.80 -10.41 7.28
N LEU A 366 9.31 -9.68 8.28
CA LEU A 366 8.17 -10.08 9.11
C LEU A 366 6.89 -9.57 8.44
N LEU A 367 5.95 -10.47 8.15
CA LEU A 367 4.66 -10.15 7.55
C LEU A 367 3.56 -10.35 8.61
N PRO A 368 2.90 -9.28 9.09
CA PRO A 368 1.86 -9.41 10.11
C PRO A 368 0.58 -9.99 9.50
N GLY A 369 0.08 -11.12 9.99
CA GLY A 369 -1.05 -11.81 9.35
C GLY A 369 -2.41 -11.13 9.47
N CYS A 370 -2.47 -10.00 10.18
CA CYS A 370 -3.62 -9.12 10.39
C CYS A 370 -3.14 -7.65 10.38
N ASP A 371 -2.25 -7.33 9.45
CA ASP A 371 -1.85 -5.97 9.09
C ASP A 371 -3.05 -5.25 8.45
N GLY A 372 -3.52 -4.17 9.08
CA GLY A 372 -4.59 -3.32 8.60
C GLY A 372 -4.10 -2.03 7.94
N ASP A 373 -2.84 -1.67 8.16
CA ASP A 373 -2.15 -0.55 7.51
C ASP A 373 -1.63 -0.98 6.13
N VAL A 374 -0.60 -1.83 6.09
CA VAL A 374 -0.01 -2.41 4.87
C VAL A 374 -0.69 -3.74 4.54
N SER A 375 -2.01 -3.69 4.35
CA SER A 375 -2.89 -4.88 4.31
C SER A 375 -2.65 -5.87 3.17
N ASP A 376 -1.98 -5.47 2.08
CA ASP A 376 -1.58 -6.37 1.00
C ASP A 376 -0.31 -7.19 1.30
N LEU A 377 0.40 -6.85 2.39
CA LEU A 377 1.68 -7.44 2.78
C LEU A 377 2.76 -7.38 1.67
N GLN A 378 2.79 -6.29 0.90
CA GLN A 378 3.73 -6.05 -0.21
C GLN A 378 5.21 -6.31 0.10
N GLY A 379 5.61 -6.28 1.38
CA GLY A 379 6.94 -6.68 1.85
C GLY A 379 7.42 -8.08 1.43
N GLU A 380 6.54 -8.97 0.98
CA GLU A 380 6.91 -10.25 0.33
C GLU A 380 7.80 -10.04 -0.91
N ASP A 381 7.71 -8.90 -1.62
CA ASP A 381 8.59 -8.59 -2.77
C ASP A 381 10.06 -8.38 -2.35
N PHE A 382 10.36 -8.12 -1.06
CA PHE A 382 11.75 -8.19 -0.54
C PHE A 382 12.33 -9.61 -0.54
N VAL A 383 11.52 -10.62 -0.84
CA VAL A 383 11.94 -12.00 -1.09
C VAL A 383 11.79 -12.29 -2.58
N ASP A 384 10.60 -12.13 -3.14
CA ASP A 384 10.29 -12.50 -4.53
C ASP A 384 11.02 -11.66 -5.59
N GLY A 385 11.13 -10.35 -5.37
CA GLY A 385 11.79 -9.41 -6.26
C GLY A 385 13.32 -9.52 -6.27
N THR A 386 13.93 -10.29 -5.36
CA THR A 386 15.39 -10.53 -5.36
C THR A 386 15.84 -11.59 -6.37
N ARG A 387 14.89 -12.37 -6.91
CA ARG A 387 15.14 -13.48 -7.83
C ARG A 387 15.71 -12.95 -9.16
N GLY A 388 16.95 -13.30 -9.47
CA GLY A 388 17.63 -12.92 -10.73
C GLY A 388 18.32 -11.55 -10.73
N ILE A 389 18.11 -10.71 -9.72
CA ILE A 389 18.66 -9.35 -9.66
C ILE A 389 20.17 -9.30 -9.35
N GLY A 390 20.67 -10.26 -8.59
CA GLY A 390 22.08 -10.37 -8.22
C GLY A 390 22.60 -11.81 -8.25
N ARG A 391 23.61 -12.11 -7.42
CA ARG A 391 24.23 -13.46 -7.40
C ARG A 391 23.35 -14.56 -6.80
N GLY A 392 22.20 -14.22 -6.20
CA GLY A 392 21.30 -15.17 -5.53
C GLY A 392 21.91 -15.87 -4.31
N THR A 393 23.00 -15.32 -3.74
CA THR A 393 23.73 -15.96 -2.64
C THR A 393 23.23 -15.55 -1.25
N ALA A 394 22.68 -14.35 -1.12
CA ALA A 394 22.03 -13.88 0.10
C ALA A 394 20.82 -14.75 0.45
N LEU A 395 20.49 -14.85 1.74
CA LEU A 395 19.24 -15.43 2.19
C LEU A 395 18.23 -14.29 2.31
N HIS A 396 17.12 -14.39 1.59
CA HIS A 396 15.97 -13.50 1.76
C HIS A 396 14.82 -14.36 2.28
N SER A 397 14.32 -14.01 3.45
CA SER A 397 13.37 -14.82 4.25
C SER A 397 12.08 -14.04 4.44
N ALA A 398 10.93 -14.69 4.24
CA ALA A 398 9.64 -14.18 4.69
C ALA A 398 9.19 -14.94 5.93
N VAL A 399 8.59 -14.22 6.87
CA VAL A 399 8.17 -14.70 8.19
C VAL A 399 6.73 -14.24 8.43
N TYR A 400 5.78 -15.06 7.96
CA TYR A 400 4.36 -14.81 8.17
C TYR A 400 3.97 -15.12 9.61
N MET A 401 3.49 -14.11 10.34
CA MET A 401 3.07 -14.22 11.73
C MET A 401 1.55 -14.13 11.81
N VAL A 402 0.89 -15.30 11.84
CA VAL A 402 -0.58 -15.40 11.92
C VAL A 402 -1.10 -14.60 13.11
N GLY A 403 -2.07 -13.73 12.87
CA GLY A 403 -2.72 -12.93 13.91
C GLY A 403 -1.95 -11.70 14.37
N ALA A 404 -0.76 -11.41 13.83
CA ALA A 404 -0.04 -10.20 14.19
C ALA A 404 -0.65 -8.96 13.51
N ASN A 405 -0.84 -7.92 14.30
CA ASN A 405 -1.22 -6.56 13.95
C ASN A 405 -0.04 -5.78 13.33
N HIS A 406 -0.23 -4.66 12.64
CA HIS A 406 0.90 -3.82 12.21
C HIS A 406 1.52 -3.08 13.41
N ASN A 407 0.70 -2.27 14.10
CA ASN A 407 1.15 -1.33 15.12
C ASN A 407 1.83 -2.02 16.32
N TYR A 408 1.37 -3.20 16.73
CA TYR A 408 1.89 -3.93 17.91
C TYR A 408 3.36 -4.42 17.79
N PHE A 409 4.11 -4.08 16.74
CA PHE A 409 5.58 -4.18 16.75
C PHE A 409 6.26 -2.97 17.42
N ASN A 410 5.56 -1.86 17.64
CA ASN A 410 6.04 -0.64 18.26
C ASN A 410 5.18 -0.29 19.50
N SER A 411 5.78 -0.27 20.70
CA SER A 411 4.99 -0.02 21.92
C SER A 411 4.41 1.40 22.00
N GLU A 412 4.98 2.37 21.30
CA GLU A 412 4.44 3.75 21.22
C GLU A 412 3.31 3.88 20.20
N TRP A 413 3.00 2.82 19.46
CA TRP A 413 1.84 2.72 18.56
C TRP A 413 0.83 1.68 19.09
N THR A 414 1.05 1.13 20.29
CA THR A 414 0.24 0.06 20.86
C THR A 414 -0.76 0.63 21.88
N PRO A 415 -2.09 0.45 21.68
CA PRO A 415 -3.11 0.87 22.64
C PRO A 415 -2.84 0.34 24.06
N GLY A 416 -2.88 1.23 25.05
CA GLY A 416 -2.62 0.91 26.45
C GLY A 416 -1.14 0.69 26.82
N GLU A 417 -0.20 0.78 25.88
CA GLU A 417 1.25 0.86 26.16
C GLU A 417 1.87 2.21 25.78
N ALA A 418 1.33 2.89 24.76
CA ALA A 418 1.86 4.12 24.20
C ALA A 418 1.75 5.35 25.12
N VAL A 419 2.67 6.31 24.96
CA VAL A 419 2.62 7.63 25.63
C VAL A 419 1.75 8.65 24.88
N ALA A 420 1.55 8.45 23.58
CA ALA A 420 0.65 9.21 22.72
C ALA A 420 -0.62 8.39 22.39
N PRO A 421 -1.69 9.01 21.86
CA PRO A 421 -2.80 8.27 21.26
C PRO A 421 -2.30 7.25 20.22
N ALA A 422 -2.90 6.06 20.26
CA ALA A 422 -2.48 4.91 19.48
C ALA A 422 -3.68 3.99 19.22
N ASP A 423 -3.74 3.41 18.04
CA ASP A 423 -4.86 2.62 17.52
C ASP A 423 -4.49 1.18 17.16
N ASP A 424 -5.50 0.32 17.07
CA ASP A 424 -5.39 -0.98 16.42
C ASP A 424 -5.72 -0.80 14.93
N ASP A 425 -4.70 -0.88 14.07
CA ASP A 425 -4.83 -0.62 12.62
C ASP A 425 -5.78 -1.58 11.89
N PHE A 426 -6.11 -2.74 12.49
CA PHE A 426 -7.13 -3.64 11.94
C PHE A 426 -8.53 -3.15 12.32
N ARG A 427 -9.08 -2.27 11.48
CA ARG A 427 -10.41 -1.67 11.69
C ARG A 427 -11.51 -2.72 11.84
N THR A 428 -12.38 -2.51 12.83
CA THR A 428 -13.59 -3.28 13.07
C THR A 428 -14.80 -2.36 13.04
N ASP A 429 -15.78 -2.65 12.18
CA ASP A 429 -17.06 -1.96 12.13
C ASP A 429 -18.06 -2.66 13.08
N PRO A 430 -18.65 -1.97 14.09
CA PRO A 430 -19.63 -2.55 15.00
C PRO A 430 -20.94 -2.99 14.35
N GLU A 431 -21.29 -2.45 13.17
CA GLU A 431 -22.50 -2.82 12.43
C GLU A 431 -22.28 -4.06 11.53
N GLN A 432 -21.02 -4.46 11.33
CA GLN A 432 -20.63 -5.61 10.51
C GLN A 432 -20.35 -6.86 11.34
N PRO A 433 -20.46 -8.07 10.75
CA PRO A 433 -19.99 -9.30 11.39
C PRO A 433 -18.49 -9.25 11.69
N ALA A 434 -18.11 -9.55 12.94
CA ALA A 434 -16.71 -9.61 13.36
C ALA A 434 -15.86 -10.55 12.49
N ASP A 435 -14.70 -10.06 12.05
CA ASP A 435 -13.74 -10.85 11.27
C ASP A 435 -13.23 -12.05 12.09
N PRO A 436 -13.37 -13.30 11.59
CA PRO A 436 -13.06 -14.50 12.37
C PRO A 436 -11.56 -14.77 12.55
N VAL A 437 -10.70 -13.97 11.93
CA VAL A 437 -9.23 -14.09 11.97
C VAL A 437 -8.62 -12.99 12.84
N CYS A 438 -9.02 -11.75 12.60
CA CYS A 438 -8.25 -10.57 12.98
C CYS A 438 -8.95 -9.64 13.96
N THR A 439 -10.27 -9.73 14.16
CA THR A 439 -10.94 -8.98 15.24
C THR A 439 -10.32 -9.31 16.61
N PRO A 440 -10.05 -8.31 17.48
CA PRO A 440 -9.57 -8.54 18.84
C PRO A 440 -10.39 -9.61 19.58
N GLY A 441 -9.70 -10.63 20.11
CA GLY A 441 -10.31 -11.78 20.77
C GLY A 441 -10.55 -13.02 19.89
N ALA A 442 -10.41 -12.91 18.55
CA ALA A 442 -10.45 -14.07 17.66
C ALA A 442 -9.33 -15.07 17.98
N ALA A 443 -9.58 -16.38 17.82
CA ALA A 443 -8.67 -17.46 18.25
C ALA A 443 -7.32 -17.52 17.48
N THR A 444 -7.19 -16.75 16.39
CA THR A 444 -5.94 -16.60 15.63
C THR A 444 -5.22 -15.29 15.90
N ARG A 445 -5.92 -14.25 16.38
CA ARG A 445 -5.39 -12.91 16.72
C ARG A 445 -4.42 -12.98 17.89
N LEU A 446 -3.28 -12.29 17.78
CA LEU A 446 -2.31 -12.17 18.87
C LEU A 446 -2.65 -10.98 19.77
N THR A 447 -2.34 -11.09 21.05
CA THR A 447 -2.28 -9.90 21.92
C THR A 447 -0.96 -9.16 21.71
N ALA A 448 -0.92 -7.84 21.97
CA ALA A 448 0.31 -7.05 21.86
C ALA A 448 1.51 -7.69 22.59
N ALA A 449 1.32 -8.12 23.84
CA ALA A 449 2.38 -8.79 24.62
C ALA A 449 2.89 -10.10 23.98
N GLN A 450 2.02 -10.87 23.32
CA GLN A 450 2.42 -12.07 22.57
C GLN A 450 3.21 -11.69 21.32
N GLN A 451 2.73 -10.68 20.58
CA GLN A 451 3.34 -10.19 19.36
C GLN A 451 4.71 -9.56 19.60
N HIS A 452 4.87 -8.63 20.54
CA HIS A 452 6.17 -8.04 20.88
C HIS A 452 7.21 -9.12 21.21
N LYS A 453 6.81 -10.15 21.97
CA LYS A 453 7.68 -11.27 22.32
C LYS A 453 8.06 -12.12 21.10
N ALA A 454 7.13 -12.33 20.16
CA ALA A 454 7.40 -13.01 18.90
C ALA A 454 8.32 -12.17 17.98
N GLY A 455 8.03 -10.88 17.79
CA GLY A 455 8.86 -9.93 17.03
C GLY A 455 10.30 -9.91 17.53
N ALA A 456 10.49 -9.63 18.82
CA ALA A 456 11.80 -9.66 19.48
C ALA A 456 12.56 -10.98 19.22
N THR A 457 11.85 -12.11 19.28
CA THR A 457 12.41 -13.44 19.05
C THR A 457 12.93 -13.62 17.61
N TYR A 458 12.19 -13.17 16.59
CA TYR A 458 12.61 -13.30 15.19
C TYR A 458 13.63 -12.22 14.76
N ILE A 459 13.58 -11.01 15.33
CA ILE A 459 14.66 -10.00 15.21
C ILE A 459 15.97 -10.57 15.79
N ALA A 460 15.92 -11.20 16.97
CA ALA A 460 17.08 -11.87 17.56
C ALA A 460 17.56 -13.08 16.74
N ALA A 461 16.66 -13.80 16.06
CA ALA A 461 17.04 -14.86 15.13
C ALA A 461 17.87 -14.29 13.95
N ALA A 462 17.42 -13.20 13.34
CA ALA A 462 18.13 -12.52 12.26
C ALA A 462 19.50 -11.98 12.71
N ALA A 463 19.56 -11.33 13.89
CA ALA A 463 20.81 -10.83 14.46
C ALA A 463 21.83 -11.96 14.70
N ARG A 464 21.40 -13.10 15.26
CA ARG A 464 22.27 -14.27 15.47
C ARG A 464 22.73 -14.91 14.17
N LEU A 465 21.88 -14.98 13.15
CA LEU A 465 22.26 -15.52 11.84
C LEU A 465 23.26 -14.60 11.11
N PHE A 466 22.96 -13.32 10.99
CA PHE A 466 23.69 -12.39 10.12
C PHE A 466 24.92 -11.74 10.78
N LEU A 467 24.87 -11.44 12.09
CA LEU A 467 25.97 -10.78 12.81
C LEU A 467 26.89 -11.78 13.53
N ALA A 468 26.33 -12.84 14.12
CA ALA A 468 27.08 -13.85 14.85
C ALA A 468 27.42 -15.11 14.01
N GLY A 469 26.76 -15.34 12.88
CA GLY A 469 27.00 -16.51 12.02
C GLY A 469 26.43 -17.82 12.59
N ASP A 470 25.46 -17.75 13.49
CA ASP A 470 24.92 -18.91 14.19
C ASP A 470 23.88 -19.66 13.34
N ASP A 471 24.33 -20.48 12.38
CA ASP A 471 23.45 -21.20 11.44
C ASP A 471 22.43 -22.12 12.13
N ARG A 472 22.58 -22.43 13.44
CA ARG A 472 21.61 -23.19 14.23
C ARG A 472 20.25 -22.49 14.41
N VAL A 473 20.17 -21.16 14.18
CA VAL A 473 18.88 -20.44 14.13
C VAL A 473 18.29 -20.34 12.72
N ARG A 474 19.05 -20.66 11.66
CA ARG A 474 18.58 -20.64 10.27
C ARG A 474 17.28 -21.44 10.04
N PRO A 475 17.03 -22.61 10.69
CA PRO A 475 15.77 -23.34 10.53
C PRO A 475 14.50 -22.56 10.93
N LEU A 476 14.63 -21.50 11.74
CA LEU A 476 13.54 -20.60 12.10
C LEU A 476 13.13 -19.66 10.95
N LEU A 477 14.05 -19.39 10.02
CA LEU A 477 13.95 -18.32 9.02
C LEU A 477 13.89 -18.87 7.59
N ASP A 478 14.45 -20.04 7.32
CA ASP A 478 14.66 -20.52 5.95
C ASP A 478 13.54 -21.40 5.39
N GLY A 479 12.38 -21.56 6.04
CA GLY A 479 11.36 -22.52 5.61
C GLY A 479 11.63 -23.98 5.98
N SER A 480 12.45 -24.24 7.02
CA SER A 480 12.62 -25.60 7.57
C SER A 480 11.43 -26.13 8.37
N GLY A 481 10.37 -25.33 8.59
CA GLY A 481 9.23 -25.72 9.43
C GLY A 481 9.60 -25.89 10.90
N LYS A 482 10.30 -24.91 11.48
CA LYS A 482 10.65 -24.86 12.90
C LYS A 482 10.19 -23.57 13.55
N ARG A 483 9.75 -23.64 14.81
CA ARG A 483 9.39 -22.48 15.63
C ARG A 483 10.42 -22.17 16.71
N ALA A 484 10.43 -20.93 17.18
CA ALA A 484 11.14 -20.52 18.38
C ALA A 484 10.21 -20.59 19.62
N PRO A 485 10.55 -21.35 20.68
CA PRO A 485 9.70 -21.47 21.87
C PRO A 485 9.39 -20.14 22.57
N SER A 486 10.29 -19.16 22.54
CA SER A 486 10.01 -17.85 23.13
C SER A 486 8.88 -17.10 22.41
N ALA A 487 8.60 -17.38 21.14
CA ALA A 487 7.50 -16.79 20.38
C ALA A 487 6.13 -17.47 20.64
N ASP A 488 6.06 -18.57 21.39
CA ASP A 488 4.78 -19.20 21.72
C ASP A 488 3.87 -18.22 22.49
N PRO A 489 2.56 -18.11 22.16
CA PRO A 489 1.78 -19.05 21.33
C PRO A 489 1.75 -18.74 19.82
N ALA A 490 2.44 -17.73 19.31
CA ALA A 490 2.33 -17.28 17.92
C ALA A 490 2.58 -18.41 16.90
N ARG A 491 1.76 -18.45 15.84
CA ARG A 491 1.98 -19.35 14.70
C ARG A 491 2.75 -18.60 13.63
N VAL A 492 4.01 -18.99 13.49
CA VAL A 492 4.94 -18.38 12.55
C VAL A 492 5.36 -19.41 11.50
N LEU A 493 5.21 -19.03 10.25
CA LEU A 493 5.56 -19.81 9.07
C LEU A 493 6.65 -19.07 8.30
N THR A 494 7.56 -19.80 7.67
CA THR A 494 8.63 -19.19 6.88
C THR A 494 8.80 -19.87 5.53
N HIS A 495 9.27 -19.08 4.56
CA HIS A 495 9.88 -19.54 3.32
C HIS A 495 11.08 -18.63 3.01
N ALA A 496 11.94 -19.03 2.08
CA ALA A 496 13.04 -18.18 1.67
C ALA A 496 13.51 -18.43 0.23
N VAL A 497 14.16 -17.43 -0.36
CA VAL A 497 15.00 -17.59 -1.56
C VAL A 497 16.49 -17.40 -1.24
N GLY A 498 17.33 -17.84 -2.16
CA GLY A 498 18.78 -17.87 -1.97
C GLY A 498 19.22 -18.70 -0.75
N GLY A 499 20.33 -18.32 -0.10
CA GLY A 499 20.85 -19.02 1.07
C GLY A 499 21.13 -20.51 0.83
N ARG A 500 22.01 -20.80 -0.15
CA ARG A 500 22.31 -22.15 -0.68
C ARG A 500 21.12 -22.86 -1.36
N ARG A 501 20.24 -22.08 -1.98
CA ARG A 501 19.32 -22.56 -3.03
C ARG A 501 19.97 -22.47 -4.42
N SER A 502 19.75 -23.48 -5.27
CA SER A 502 20.32 -23.57 -6.62
C SER A 502 19.41 -24.36 -7.56
N GLY A 503 19.46 -24.05 -8.86
CA GLY A 503 18.64 -24.72 -9.87
C GLY A 503 17.14 -24.43 -9.67
N GLY A 504 16.71 -23.23 -10.06
CA GLY A 504 15.34 -22.76 -9.88
C GLY A 504 14.40 -23.13 -11.02
N PHE A 505 13.29 -23.79 -10.70
CA PHE A 505 12.09 -23.86 -11.52
C PHE A 505 11.31 -22.57 -11.33
N LEU A 506 11.64 -21.56 -12.14
CA LEU A 506 11.01 -20.24 -12.11
C LEU A 506 9.95 -20.11 -13.21
N PRO A 507 8.69 -19.74 -12.90
CA PRO A 507 7.68 -19.43 -13.89
C PRO A 507 8.16 -18.34 -14.86
N ASP A 508 8.72 -17.26 -14.30
CA ASP A 508 9.26 -16.09 -15.01
C ASP A 508 10.51 -16.38 -15.86
N GLY A 509 11.16 -17.53 -15.66
CA GLY A 509 12.39 -17.93 -16.34
C GLY A 509 12.19 -18.46 -17.77
N GLY A 510 11.10 -18.09 -18.44
CA GLY A 510 10.69 -18.64 -19.74
C GLY A 510 10.29 -20.12 -19.66
N ALA A 511 9.71 -20.56 -18.53
CA ALA A 511 9.32 -21.95 -18.35
C ALA A 511 8.05 -22.30 -19.15
N LYS A 512 8.04 -23.48 -19.76
CA LYS A 512 6.84 -24.06 -20.38
C LYS A 512 6.05 -24.84 -19.34
N VAL A 513 4.77 -24.53 -19.22
CA VAL A 513 3.82 -25.19 -18.31
C VAL A 513 2.86 -26.07 -19.12
N THR A 514 2.60 -27.30 -18.65
CA THR A 514 1.57 -28.18 -19.26
C THR A 514 0.77 -28.89 -18.16
N GLY A 515 -0.55 -29.02 -18.32
CA GLY A 515 -1.42 -29.61 -17.30
C GLY A 515 -1.76 -28.66 -16.15
N ALA A 516 -1.37 -27.40 -16.26
CA ALA A 516 -1.67 -26.25 -15.41
C ALA A 516 -1.57 -24.99 -16.28
N ARG A 517 -1.92 -23.82 -15.73
CA ARG A 517 -1.82 -22.52 -16.41
C ARG A 517 -0.61 -21.74 -15.87
N LEU A 518 0.11 -21.04 -16.75
CA LEU A 518 1.02 -19.96 -16.32
C LEU A 518 0.17 -18.70 -16.23
N CYS A 519 0.14 -18.05 -15.07
CA CYS A 519 -0.68 -16.88 -14.78
C CYS A 519 0.18 -15.66 -14.42
N SER A 520 -0.34 -14.46 -14.65
CA SER A 520 0.27 -13.19 -14.27
C SER A 520 -0.09 -12.82 -12.83
N ALA A 521 0.87 -12.32 -12.05
CA ALA A 521 0.60 -11.80 -10.71
C ALA A 521 -0.34 -10.59 -10.74
N ILE A 522 -0.12 -9.68 -11.69
CA ILE A 522 -0.86 -8.41 -11.86
C ILE A 522 -1.29 -8.33 -13.32
N ASP A 523 -2.59 -8.48 -13.55
CA ASP A 523 -3.27 -8.34 -14.85
C ASP A 523 -4.77 -8.12 -14.58
N PRO A 524 -5.44 -7.14 -15.23
CA PRO A 524 -6.88 -6.93 -15.03
C PRO A 524 -7.74 -8.01 -15.71
N ASP A 525 -7.20 -8.80 -16.64
CA ASP A 525 -7.94 -9.92 -17.26
C ASP A 525 -7.98 -11.14 -16.31
N PRO A 526 -9.16 -11.56 -15.80
CA PRO A 526 -9.27 -12.73 -14.91
C PRO A 526 -8.79 -14.05 -15.54
N ALA A 527 -8.76 -14.15 -16.87
CA ALA A 527 -8.24 -15.31 -17.58
C ALA A 527 -6.69 -15.34 -17.62
N ALA A 528 -6.04 -14.18 -17.47
CA ALA A 528 -4.59 -14.04 -17.37
C ALA A 528 -4.09 -14.02 -15.91
N ALA A 529 -4.83 -13.38 -15.01
CA ALA A 529 -4.47 -13.19 -13.61
C ALA A 529 -4.33 -14.49 -12.80
N CYS A 530 -3.50 -14.49 -11.76
CA CYS A 530 -3.32 -15.65 -10.87
C CYS A 530 -4.44 -15.80 -9.84
N LEU A 531 -4.92 -14.69 -9.29
CA LEU A 531 -6.20 -14.57 -8.59
C LEU A 531 -7.13 -13.73 -9.48
N ASN A 532 -8.43 -14.04 -9.50
CA ASN A 532 -9.42 -13.14 -10.11
C ASN A 532 -9.48 -11.88 -9.23
N PRO A 533 -9.50 -10.63 -9.77
CA PRO A 533 -9.80 -9.43 -8.99
C PRO A 533 -10.97 -9.59 -7.99
N ASP A 534 -12.06 -10.27 -8.38
CA ASP A 534 -13.21 -10.53 -7.50
C ASP A 534 -12.98 -11.60 -6.40
N THR A 535 -11.75 -12.09 -6.22
CA THR A 535 -11.44 -13.12 -5.20
C THR A 535 -11.39 -12.47 -3.81
N PRO A 536 -12.17 -12.91 -2.81
CA PRO A 536 -12.05 -12.38 -1.46
C PRO A 536 -10.66 -12.64 -0.86
N GLY A 537 -10.02 -11.59 -0.38
CA GLY A 537 -8.66 -11.62 0.17
C GLY A 537 -7.58 -11.59 -0.92
N SER A 538 -6.36 -11.25 -0.52
CA SER A 538 -5.25 -10.99 -1.47
C SER A 538 -4.07 -11.95 -1.28
N SER A 539 -3.08 -11.86 -2.17
CA SER A 539 -1.81 -12.58 -2.06
C SER A 539 -0.65 -11.59 -1.90
N PRO A 540 0.22 -11.76 -0.89
CA PRO A 540 1.43 -10.93 -0.74
C PRO A 540 2.37 -11.04 -1.96
N HIS A 541 2.38 -12.22 -2.60
CA HIS A 541 3.13 -12.45 -3.84
C HIS A 541 2.62 -11.61 -5.02
N PHE A 542 1.37 -11.14 -4.95
CA PHE A 542 0.65 -10.43 -5.99
C PHE A 542 0.19 -9.03 -5.53
N ALA A 543 0.93 -8.39 -4.62
CA ALA A 543 0.77 -6.95 -4.36
C ALA A 543 0.91 -6.14 -5.67
N SER A 544 0.26 -4.97 -5.77
CA SER A 544 0.20 -4.11 -6.96
C SER A 544 1.34 -3.07 -7.01
N TRP A 545 1.43 -2.32 -8.12
CA TRP A 545 2.44 -1.28 -8.35
C TRP A 545 1.88 -0.15 -9.23
N GLU A 546 2.76 0.71 -9.73
CA GLU A 546 2.51 1.82 -10.68
C GLU A 546 1.67 1.46 -11.93
N THR A 547 1.48 0.17 -12.25
CA THR A 547 0.90 -0.28 -13.54
C THR A 547 -0.14 -1.38 -13.36
N GLU A 548 -1.28 -1.27 -14.07
CA GLU A 548 -2.35 -2.28 -14.12
C GLU A 548 -1.88 -3.69 -14.56
N ARG A 549 -0.78 -3.78 -15.31
CA ARG A 549 -0.19 -5.05 -15.78
C ARG A 549 1.33 -5.03 -15.63
N GLU A 550 1.89 -6.02 -14.93
CA GLU A 550 3.33 -6.21 -14.82
C GLU A 550 3.85 -7.39 -15.63
N THR A 551 5.01 -7.24 -16.26
CA THR A 551 5.69 -8.33 -16.96
C THR A 551 6.79 -8.96 -16.10
N GLY A 552 6.81 -10.29 -15.99
CA GLY A 552 7.86 -11.04 -15.28
C GLY A 552 7.60 -11.24 -13.79
N ARG A 553 6.32 -11.22 -13.38
CA ARG A 553 5.83 -11.80 -12.12
C ARG A 553 4.71 -12.79 -12.45
N SER A 554 5.00 -14.07 -12.35
CA SER A 554 4.07 -15.14 -12.70
C SER A 554 4.13 -16.29 -11.70
N ALA A 555 3.00 -17.02 -11.60
CA ALA A 555 2.91 -18.28 -10.88
C ALA A 555 2.36 -19.38 -11.80
N VAL A 556 2.46 -20.63 -11.35
CA VAL A 556 1.76 -21.74 -12.00
C VAL A 556 0.47 -21.99 -11.22
N ASP A 557 -0.69 -21.82 -11.87
CA ASP A 557 -2.03 -22.10 -11.33
C ASP A 557 -2.45 -23.53 -11.69
N LEU A 558 -2.59 -24.37 -10.67
CA LEU A 558 -3.01 -25.76 -10.75
C LEU A 558 -4.45 -25.85 -10.25
N THR A 559 -5.41 -26.11 -11.14
CA THR A 559 -6.79 -26.45 -10.78
C THR A 559 -7.12 -27.87 -11.26
N TRP A 560 -7.78 -28.68 -10.43
CA TRP A 560 -8.18 -30.05 -10.79
C TRP A 560 -9.53 -30.46 -10.21
N SER A 561 -10.28 -31.22 -10.99
CA SER A 561 -11.56 -31.86 -10.62
C SER A 561 -11.43 -33.37 -10.32
N ALA A 562 -10.26 -33.95 -10.59
CA ALA A 562 -9.91 -35.34 -10.30
C ALA A 562 -8.40 -35.46 -10.03
N PRO A 563 -7.95 -36.42 -9.19
CA PRO A 563 -6.54 -36.63 -8.92
C PRO A 563 -5.80 -37.25 -10.12
N GLY A 564 -4.48 -37.13 -10.15
CA GLY A 564 -3.61 -37.87 -11.07
C GLY A 564 -3.14 -37.12 -12.33
N ARG A 565 -3.78 -36.02 -12.74
CA ARG A 565 -3.29 -35.18 -13.86
C ARG A 565 -2.11 -34.33 -13.40
N ALA A 566 -0.90 -34.61 -13.88
CA ALA A 566 0.30 -33.88 -13.49
C ALA A 566 0.38 -32.49 -14.13
N ALA A 567 0.62 -31.47 -13.31
CA ALA A 567 1.12 -30.17 -13.73
C ALA A 567 2.64 -30.25 -13.89
N ARG A 568 3.16 -29.97 -15.09
CA ARG A 568 4.59 -30.01 -15.41
C ARG A 568 5.12 -28.60 -15.64
N VAL A 569 6.25 -28.29 -15.02
CA VAL A 569 7.06 -27.08 -15.26
C VAL A 569 8.37 -27.48 -15.92
N THR A 570 8.64 -26.92 -17.10
CA THR A 570 9.82 -27.21 -17.92
C THR A 570 10.62 -25.91 -18.12
N PRO A 571 11.71 -25.67 -17.38
CA PRO A 571 12.53 -24.46 -17.55
C PRO A 571 13.10 -24.35 -18.97
N ALA A 572 13.39 -23.12 -19.41
CA ALA A 572 13.94 -22.85 -20.75
C ALA A 572 15.26 -23.60 -21.06
N LYS A 573 16.03 -23.95 -20.02
CA LYS A 573 17.25 -24.78 -20.10
C LYS A 573 17.23 -25.78 -18.95
N PRO A 574 17.76 -27.02 -19.12
CA PRO A 574 17.94 -27.95 -18.01
C PRO A 574 18.79 -27.34 -16.89
N LEU A 575 18.41 -27.60 -15.65
CA LEU A 575 19.01 -27.03 -14.45
C LEU A 575 19.75 -28.08 -13.63
N SER A 576 20.71 -27.63 -12.82
CA SER A 576 21.48 -28.49 -11.94
C SER A 576 20.95 -28.40 -10.51
N LEU A 577 20.53 -29.55 -9.97
CA LEU A 577 20.24 -29.78 -8.55
C LEU A 577 21.44 -30.45 -7.83
N ARG A 578 22.60 -30.57 -8.49
CA ARG A 578 23.79 -31.20 -7.90
C ARG A 578 24.26 -30.45 -6.64
N GLY A 579 24.45 -31.21 -5.56
CA GLY A 579 24.87 -30.67 -4.26
C GLY A 579 23.70 -30.28 -3.35
N SER A 580 22.47 -30.28 -3.87
CA SER A 580 21.24 -30.12 -3.08
C SER A 580 20.87 -31.42 -2.37
N GLN A 581 20.33 -31.31 -1.16
CA GLN A 581 19.82 -32.44 -0.37
C GLN A 581 18.31 -32.63 -0.53
N LYS A 582 17.58 -31.53 -0.79
CA LYS A 582 16.13 -31.48 -0.94
C LYS A 582 15.76 -30.63 -2.15
N LEU A 583 14.57 -30.84 -2.69
CA LEU A 583 13.87 -29.85 -3.51
C LEU A 583 12.91 -29.11 -2.56
N ALA A 584 13.07 -27.80 -2.45
CA ALA A 584 12.16 -26.90 -1.76
C ALA A 584 11.19 -26.29 -2.78
N LEU A 585 9.90 -26.23 -2.47
CA LEU A 585 8.84 -25.68 -3.31
C LEU A 585 8.07 -24.65 -2.51
N ARG A 586 7.79 -23.48 -3.08
CA ARG A 586 6.93 -22.47 -2.46
C ARG A 586 5.54 -22.56 -3.08
N VAL A 587 4.59 -23.08 -2.30
CA VAL A 587 3.23 -23.42 -2.77
C VAL A 587 2.18 -22.88 -1.81
N PHE A 588 1.14 -22.25 -2.35
CA PHE A 588 -0.09 -21.96 -1.60
C PHE A 588 -1.30 -22.66 -2.18
N VAL A 589 -2.36 -22.68 -1.38
CA VAL A 589 -3.71 -23.18 -1.66
C VAL A 589 -4.69 -22.15 -1.10
N PRO A 590 -5.98 -22.18 -1.48
CA PRO A 590 -6.93 -21.19 -0.99
C PRO A 590 -6.99 -21.19 0.56
N PRO A 591 -7.17 -20.03 1.21
CA PRO A 591 -7.30 -19.92 2.66
C PRO A 591 -8.36 -20.86 3.24
N ASN A 592 -8.21 -21.23 4.51
CA ASN A 592 -9.08 -22.13 5.27
C ASN A 592 -9.23 -23.57 4.69
N THR A 593 -8.64 -23.90 3.54
CA THR A 593 -8.66 -25.26 2.97
C THR A 593 -7.75 -26.21 3.76
N THR A 594 -8.04 -27.52 3.71
CA THR A 594 -7.21 -28.52 4.38
C THR A 594 -7.12 -29.81 3.56
N GLY A 595 -6.03 -30.53 3.71
CA GLY A 595 -5.83 -31.87 3.14
C GLY A 595 -5.37 -31.87 1.69
N THR A 596 -4.88 -30.75 1.16
CA THR A 596 -4.37 -30.67 -0.21
C THR A 596 -3.05 -31.42 -0.32
N LYS A 597 -3.00 -32.43 -1.20
CA LYS A 597 -1.88 -33.37 -1.32
C LYS A 597 -1.42 -33.51 -2.77
N PHE A 598 -0.11 -33.53 -2.98
CA PHE A 598 0.50 -33.76 -4.29
C PHE A 598 1.69 -34.70 -4.19
N ASP A 599 1.90 -35.51 -5.22
CA ASP A 599 3.18 -36.17 -5.47
C ASP A 599 4.11 -35.21 -6.21
N VAL A 600 5.38 -35.16 -5.79
CA VAL A 600 6.43 -34.35 -6.45
C VAL A 600 7.35 -35.28 -7.22
N SER A 601 7.53 -35.03 -8.53
CA SER A 601 8.45 -35.79 -9.38
C SER A 601 9.38 -34.87 -10.18
N VAL A 602 10.54 -35.38 -10.57
CA VAL A 602 11.48 -34.69 -11.47
C VAL A 602 11.90 -35.62 -12.61
N THR A 603 12.25 -35.02 -13.75
CA THR A 603 12.71 -35.73 -14.94
C THR A 603 14.02 -35.12 -15.44
N ASP A 604 15.00 -35.96 -15.82
CA ASP A 604 16.27 -35.52 -16.41
C ASP A 604 16.25 -35.47 -17.95
N SER A 605 17.31 -34.91 -18.54
CA SER A 605 17.50 -34.84 -19.99
C SER A 605 17.48 -36.21 -20.68
N SER A 606 17.80 -37.30 -19.97
CA SER A 606 17.72 -38.68 -20.46
C SER A 606 16.31 -39.28 -20.40
N ASN A 607 15.28 -38.46 -20.12
CA ASN A 607 13.88 -38.87 -19.92
C ASN A 607 13.62 -39.74 -18.68
N ARG A 608 14.59 -39.90 -17.77
CA ARG A 608 14.35 -40.67 -16.55
C ARG A 608 13.50 -39.83 -15.60
N ARG A 609 12.32 -40.34 -15.23
CA ARG A 609 11.40 -39.69 -14.28
C ARG A 609 11.46 -40.39 -12.93
N VAL A 610 11.57 -39.63 -11.84
CA VAL A 610 11.57 -40.14 -10.46
C VAL A 610 10.61 -39.35 -9.58
N LYS A 611 9.77 -40.07 -8.83
CA LYS A 611 8.97 -39.50 -7.73
C LYS A 611 9.87 -39.28 -6.51
N LEU A 612 9.96 -38.04 -6.05
CA LEU A 612 10.76 -37.64 -4.89
C LEU A 612 10.03 -37.92 -3.56
N GLY A 613 8.72 -37.72 -3.55
CA GLY A 613 7.87 -37.91 -2.37
C GLY A 613 6.45 -37.41 -2.60
N ALA A 614 5.69 -37.34 -1.51
CA ALA A 614 4.40 -36.66 -1.45
C ALA A 614 4.46 -35.52 -0.43
N VAL A 615 3.74 -34.44 -0.68
CA VAL A 615 3.60 -33.29 0.22
C VAL A 615 2.14 -33.05 0.57
N ARG A 616 1.90 -32.46 1.75
CA ARG A 616 0.60 -31.91 2.16
C ARG A 616 0.80 -30.43 2.46
N VAL A 617 -0.19 -29.62 2.10
CA VAL A 617 -0.32 -28.23 2.50
C VAL A 617 -1.77 -27.97 2.90
N ASP A 618 -1.95 -27.12 3.91
CA ASP A 618 -3.25 -26.61 4.38
C ASP A 618 -3.23 -25.08 4.16
N GLY A 619 -4.37 -24.48 3.85
CA GLY A 619 -4.49 -23.03 3.67
C GLY A 619 -4.26 -22.28 4.97
N LEU A 620 -3.82 -21.02 4.87
CA LEU A 620 -3.73 -20.15 6.04
C LEU A 620 -5.13 -19.77 6.54
N PRO A 621 -5.29 -19.37 7.81
CA PRO A 621 -6.44 -18.59 8.25
C PRO A 621 -6.57 -17.36 7.37
N GLY A 622 -7.78 -17.06 6.91
CA GLY A 622 -8.03 -15.92 6.04
C GLY A 622 -9.50 -15.52 5.96
N SER A 623 -9.70 -14.28 5.55
CA SER A 623 -10.95 -13.59 5.27
C SER A 623 -10.77 -12.64 4.09
N ALA A 624 -11.83 -11.94 3.67
CA ALA A 624 -11.77 -10.93 2.63
C ALA A 624 -10.74 -9.80 2.93
N SER A 625 -10.55 -9.50 4.22
CA SER A 625 -9.68 -8.42 4.71
C SER A 625 -8.23 -8.83 4.96
N THR A 626 -7.76 -9.98 4.43
CA THR A 626 -6.41 -10.51 4.73
C THR A 626 -5.65 -10.99 3.48
N ALA A 627 -4.36 -10.68 3.42
CA ALA A 627 -3.43 -11.20 2.41
C ALA A 627 -2.97 -12.63 2.71
N SER A 628 -3.92 -13.57 2.78
CA SER A 628 -3.72 -14.94 3.28
C SER A 628 -3.39 -15.98 2.19
N TYR A 629 -3.41 -15.61 0.91
CA TYR A 629 -2.95 -16.47 -0.21
C TYR A 629 -1.41 -16.49 -0.30
N TRP A 630 -0.73 -17.03 0.72
CA TRP A 630 0.72 -16.96 0.88
C TRP A 630 1.44 -18.32 0.86
N ALA A 631 2.55 -18.39 0.13
CA ALA A 631 3.27 -19.62 -0.20
C ALA A 631 4.02 -20.22 1.00
N GLN A 632 3.71 -21.48 1.32
CA GLN A 632 4.44 -22.24 2.33
C GLN A 632 5.58 -23.03 1.68
N GLU A 633 6.73 -23.13 2.36
CA GLU A 633 7.85 -23.93 1.85
C GLU A 633 7.67 -25.42 2.17
N LEU A 634 7.48 -26.23 1.13
CA LEU A 634 7.38 -27.68 1.19
C LEU A 634 8.70 -28.30 0.70
N ARG A 635 9.26 -29.29 1.42
CA ARG A 635 10.54 -29.90 1.05
C ARG A 635 10.47 -31.41 0.86
N VAL A 636 10.88 -31.90 -0.31
CA VAL A 636 11.04 -33.33 -0.59
C VAL A 636 12.52 -33.74 -0.70
N PRO A 637 12.96 -34.87 -0.14
CA PRO A 637 14.35 -35.33 -0.26
C PRO A 637 14.74 -35.70 -1.69
N LEU A 638 15.96 -35.33 -2.12
CA LEU A 638 16.52 -35.77 -3.41
C LEU A 638 17.13 -37.18 -3.35
N SER A 639 17.17 -37.82 -2.18
CA SER A 639 17.72 -39.18 -2.00
C SER A 639 16.99 -40.26 -2.82
N ALA A 640 15.72 -40.05 -3.18
CA ALA A 640 15.00 -40.90 -4.12
C ALA A 640 15.61 -40.81 -5.54
N ALA A 641 15.85 -39.60 -6.05
CA ALA A 641 16.50 -39.36 -7.33
C ALA A 641 17.93 -39.91 -7.36
N THR A 642 18.73 -39.70 -6.30
CA THR A 642 20.10 -40.21 -6.22
C THR A 642 20.14 -41.74 -6.24
N ARG A 643 19.32 -42.42 -5.42
CA ARG A 643 19.23 -43.90 -5.43
C ARG A 643 18.73 -44.44 -6.77
N ALA A 644 17.81 -43.73 -7.39
CA ALA A 644 17.30 -44.05 -8.72
C ALA A 644 18.20 -43.55 -9.86
N GLY A 645 19.45 -43.14 -9.61
CA GLY A 645 20.43 -42.79 -10.66
C GLY A 645 19.94 -41.75 -11.67
N LEU A 646 19.19 -40.74 -11.22
CA LEU A 646 18.77 -39.59 -12.02
C LEU A 646 19.94 -38.62 -12.20
N ASP A 647 20.12 -38.06 -13.41
CA ASP A 647 21.14 -37.02 -13.61
C ASP A 647 20.72 -35.66 -13.04
N LEU A 648 21.07 -35.44 -11.77
CA LEU A 648 20.86 -34.18 -11.06
C LEU A 648 21.66 -32.99 -11.64
N ARG A 649 22.52 -33.16 -12.66
CA ARG A 649 23.17 -32.03 -13.36
C ARG A 649 22.28 -31.44 -14.47
N HIS A 650 21.39 -32.24 -15.04
CA HIS A 650 20.57 -31.88 -16.21
C HIS A 650 19.10 -32.24 -15.98
N VAL A 651 18.51 -31.68 -14.92
CA VAL A 651 17.09 -31.86 -14.62
C VAL A 651 16.28 -30.94 -15.53
N LYS A 652 15.37 -31.52 -16.33
CA LYS A 652 14.63 -30.80 -17.37
C LYS A 652 13.18 -30.45 -17.03
N SER A 653 12.56 -31.11 -16.05
CA SER A 653 11.20 -30.74 -15.62
C SER A 653 10.89 -31.17 -14.19
N LEU A 654 10.04 -30.37 -13.54
CA LEU A 654 9.35 -30.66 -12.29
C LEU A 654 7.90 -31.04 -12.60
N GLU A 655 7.32 -31.96 -11.84
CA GLU A 655 5.90 -32.31 -11.89
C GLU A 655 5.27 -32.30 -10.49
N LEU A 656 4.07 -31.72 -10.40
CA LEU A 656 3.16 -31.82 -9.27
C LEU A 656 1.93 -32.62 -9.70
N THR A 657 1.66 -33.75 -9.05
CA THR A 657 0.51 -34.62 -9.36
C THR A 657 -0.50 -34.61 -8.22
N PRO A 658 -1.71 -34.02 -8.39
CA PRO A 658 -2.72 -33.96 -7.33
C PRO A 658 -3.17 -35.34 -6.85
N ARG A 659 -3.36 -35.49 -5.55
CA ARG A 659 -3.86 -36.69 -4.87
C ARG A 659 -5.17 -36.48 -4.13
N SER A 660 -5.55 -35.22 -3.87
CA SER A 660 -6.88 -34.84 -3.37
C SER A 660 -7.90 -34.86 -4.50
N GLN A 661 -9.18 -35.12 -4.22
CA GLN A 661 -10.20 -35.32 -5.27
C GLN A 661 -10.36 -34.10 -6.17
N THR A 662 -10.60 -32.94 -5.56
CA THR A 662 -10.67 -31.64 -6.22
C THR A 662 -9.72 -30.66 -5.52
N GLY A 663 -9.46 -29.51 -6.15
CA GLY A 663 -8.83 -28.37 -5.49
C GLY A 663 -8.11 -27.42 -6.44
N ARG A 664 -7.44 -26.43 -5.82
CA ARG A 664 -6.58 -25.44 -6.48
C ARG A 664 -5.30 -25.24 -5.69
N ALA A 665 -4.21 -24.92 -6.36
CA ALA A 665 -2.92 -24.56 -5.76
C ALA A 665 -2.10 -23.70 -6.72
N TRP A 666 -1.20 -22.89 -6.17
CA TRP A 666 -0.27 -22.08 -6.94
C TRP A 666 1.17 -22.40 -6.54
N LEU A 667 2.04 -22.61 -7.53
CA LEU A 667 3.48 -22.78 -7.34
C LEU A 667 4.20 -21.50 -7.74
N MET A 668 4.83 -20.83 -6.77
CA MET A 668 5.62 -19.61 -6.98
C MET A 668 7.00 -19.93 -7.57
N ASP A 669 7.67 -20.94 -7.02
CA ASP A 669 8.88 -21.56 -7.57
C ASP A 669 9.26 -22.85 -6.85
N ALA A 670 10.28 -23.54 -7.37
CA ALA A 670 10.98 -24.59 -6.66
C ALA A 670 12.49 -24.52 -6.88
N TRP A 671 13.26 -24.89 -5.86
CA TRP A 671 14.72 -24.78 -5.85
C TRP A 671 15.36 -26.03 -5.23
N GLY A 672 16.50 -26.46 -5.75
CA GLY A 672 17.39 -27.34 -5.01
C GLY A 672 17.90 -26.63 -3.76
N TRP A 673 17.86 -27.29 -2.60
CA TRP A 673 18.22 -26.74 -1.30
C TRP A 673 19.34 -27.53 -0.62
N ALA A 674 20.28 -26.84 0.01
CA ALA A 674 21.29 -27.40 0.91
C ALA A 674 21.41 -26.55 2.20
N PRO A 675 21.80 -27.15 3.34
CA PRO A 675 21.92 -26.41 4.60
C PRO A 675 23.12 -25.46 4.61
N GLY A 676 22.98 -24.35 5.33
CA GLY A 676 24.01 -23.33 5.55
C GLY A 676 23.74 -22.02 4.82
N THR A 677 24.33 -20.94 5.32
CA THR A 677 24.39 -19.63 4.64
C THR A 677 25.71 -19.45 3.90
N SER A 678 25.67 -18.91 2.68
CA SER A 678 26.88 -18.58 1.91
C SER A 678 27.42 -17.20 2.30
N ALA A 679 28.75 -17.02 2.21
CA ALA A 679 29.35 -15.70 2.35
C ALA A 679 28.94 -14.80 1.18
N VAL A 680 28.09 -13.81 1.47
CA VAL A 680 27.59 -12.88 0.45
C VAL A 680 28.68 -11.89 0.03
N LYS A 681 28.83 -11.74 -1.29
CA LYS A 681 29.69 -10.75 -1.94
C LYS A 681 28.84 -9.96 -2.94
N ALA A 682 28.68 -8.68 -2.68
CA ALA A 682 27.99 -7.75 -3.58
C ALA A 682 28.52 -7.87 -5.02
N ALA A 683 27.61 -7.84 -5.99
CA ALA A 683 27.94 -7.77 -7.39
C ALA A 683 28.37 -6.35 -7.77
N ALA A 684 29.06 -6.24 -8.91
CA ALA A 684 29.28 -4.96 -9.56
C ALA A 684 28.06 -4.74 -10.47
N LEU A 685 27.11 -3.91 -10.00
CA LEU A 685 25.84 -3.65 -10.68
C LEU A 685 25.79 -2.21 -11.18
N PRO A 686 25.19 -1.95 -12.36
CA PRO A 686 24.72 -0.62 -12.71
C PRO A 686 23.54 -0.25 -11.81
N ARG A 687 23.48 1.04 -11.45
CA ARG A 687 22.33 1.66 -10.80
C ARG A 687 21.63 2.56 -11.82
N VAL A 688 20.30 2.57 -11.81
CA VAL A 688 19.48 3.48 -12.62
C VAL A 688 18.67 4.37 -11.70
N ASP A 689 18.72 5.69 -11.91
CA ASP A 689 17.89 6.68 -11.23
C ASP A 689 17.17 7.53 -12.29
N VAL A 690 15.84 7.60 -12.20
CA VAL A 690 14.99 8.46 -13.03
C VAL A 690 14.84 9.80 -12.33
N GLY A 691 15.18 10.91 -12.98
CA GLY A 691 14.93 12.26 -12.47
C GLY A 691 13.58 12.80 -12.92
N ARG A 692 13.22 13.99 -12.42
CA ARG A 692 12.12 14.80 -12.94
C ARG A 692 12.67 16.13 -13.47
N THR A 693 12.03 16.72 -14.46
CA THR A 693 12.30 18.09 -14.91
C THR A 693 10.98 18.78 -15.21
N ILE A 694 10.84 20.01 -14.72
CA ILE A 694 9.68 20.87 -14.98
C ILE A 694 10.05 21.78 -16.16
N VAL A 695 9.15 21.90 -17.13
CA VAL A 695 9.31 22.75 -18.32
C VAL A 695 8.00 23.47 -18.60
N LYS A 696 8.08 24.72 -19.10
CA LYS A 696 6.92 25.44 -19.62
C LYS A 696 6.59 25.00 -21.05
N GLU A 697 5.30 24.96 -21.40
CA GLU A 697 4.88 24.71 -22.77
C GLU A 697 5.19 25.89 -23.71
N GLY A 698 4.86 27.11 -23.26
CA GLY A 698 5.05 28.37 -23.95
C GLY A 698 4.07 28.61 -25.11
N ASP A 699 4.01 29.84 -25.60
CA ASP A 699 2.94 30.38 -26.46
C ASP A 699 2.69 29.64 -27.80
N SER A 700 3.68 28.88 -28.30
CA SER A 700 3.58 28.24 -29.63
C SER A 700 4.68 27.23 -29.97
N GLY A 701 4.36 26.37 -30.94
CA GLY A 701 5.31 25.47 -31.60
C GLY A 701 5.39 24.11 -30.90
N THR A 702 6.50 23.40 -31.12
CA THR A 702 6.72 22.09 -30.47
C THR A 702 8.19 21.94 -30.10
N ARG A 703 8.46 21.53 -28.86
CA ARG A 703 9.79 21.30 -28.32
C ARG A 703 9.90 19.86 -27.83
N THR A 704 10.96 19.16 -28.21
CA THR A 704 11.21 17.80 -27.73
C THR A 704 12.16 17.83 -26.53
N TYR A 705 11.65 17.48 -25.36
CA TYR A 705 12.46 17.23 -24.17
C TYR A 705 12.77 15.74 -24.03
N ARG A 706 13.65 15.38 -23.09
CA ARG A 706 14.01 13.97 -22.80
C ARG A 706 13.99 13.76 -21.30
N ILE A 707 13.33 12.69 -20.86
CA ILE A 707 13.25 12.35 -19.44
C ILE A 707 14.68 12.09 -18.91
N PRO A 708 15.12 12.78 -17.84
CA PRO A 708 16.47 12.63 -17.31
C PRO A 708 16.63 11.26 -16.65
N VAL A 709 17.61 10.48 -17.09
CA VAL A 709 17.96 9.18 -16.47
C VAL A 709 19.46 9.09 -16.25
N GLU A 710 19.88 8.94 -15.00
CA GLU A 710 21.27 8.67 -14.64
C GLU A 710 21.49 7.15 -14.56
N ILE A 711 22.53 6.66 -15.24
CA ILE A 711 22.99 5.28 -15.12
C ILE A 711 24.41 5.29 -14.57
N SER A 712 24.57 4.87 -13.32
CA SER A 712 25.82 4.90 -12.55
C SER A 712 26.26 3.49 -12.14
N GLY A 713 27.26 3.36 -11.26
CA GLY A 713 27.75 2.06 -10.78
C GLY A 713 28.76 1.38 -11.73
N ARG A 714 28.69 0.05 -11.88
CA ARG A 714 29.67 -0.75 -12.66
C ARG A 714 29.02 -1.97 -13.32
N GLY A 715 29.53 -2.39 -14.48
CA GLY A 715 29.08 -3.62 -15.14
C GLY A 715 27.95 -3.39 -16.14
N SER A 716 27.05 -4.37 -16.28
CA SER A 716 25.91 -4.29 -17.21
C SER A 716 24.77 -5.17 -16.70
N GLY A 717 23.54 -4.70 -16.89
CA GLY A 717 22.33 -5.33 -16.42
C GLY A 717 21.14 -5.07 -17.34
N GLN A 718 19.97 -5.53 -16.93
CA GLN A 718 18.71 -5.31 -17.62
C GLN A 718 17.67 -4.75 -16.65
N VAL A 719 16.96 -3.73 -17.12
CA VAL A 719 15.80 -3.13 -16.45
C VAL A 719 14.63 -3.12 -17.43
N ARG A 720 13.40 -3.13 -16.92
CA ARG A 720 12.20 -2.87 -17.71
C ARG A 720 11.78 -1.43 -17.49
N VAL A 721 11.61 -0.70 -18.58
CA VAL A 721 11.12 0.67 -18.59
C VAL A 721 9.66 0.62 -19.01
N TYR A 722 8.80 1.21 -18.20
CA TYR A 722 7.39 1.44 -18.46
C TYR A 722 7.24 2.93 -18.76
N VAL A 723 6.67 3.27 -19.92
CA VAL A 723 6.26 4.64 -20.26
C VAL A 723 4.78 4.74 -19.99
N LEU A 724 4.39 5.68 -19.14
CA LEU A 724 3.01 5.90 -18.74
C LEU A 724 2.40 6.89 -19.74
N ASP A 725 1.30 6.49 -20.35
CA ASP A 725 0.46 7.37 -21.16
C ASP A 725 -0.31 8.31 -20.22
N PRO A 726 -0.19 9.66 -20.33
CA PRO A 726 -0.79 10.58 -19.36
C PRO A 726 -2.33 10.47 -19.35
N ASP A 727 -2.95 10.53 -20.53
CA ASP A 727 -4.41 10.44 -20.68
C ASP A 727 -4.98 9.14 -20.08
N SER A 728 -4.50 7.99 -20.56
CA SER A 728 -5.11 6.68 -20.25
C SER A 728 -4.46 5.96 -19.08
N GLY A 729 -3.36 6.50 -18.51
CA GLY A 729 -2.51 5.86 -17.48
C GLY A 729 -1.94 4.49 -17.88
N ARG A 730 -2.07 4.10 -19.15
CA ARG A 730 -1.63 2.78 -19.64
C ARG A 730 -0.14 2.74 -19.84
N ALA A 731 0.48 1.66 -19.40
CA ALA A 731 1.92 1.50 -19.46
C ALA A 731 2.36 0.65 -20.67
N VAL A 732 2.98 1.27 -21.67
CA VAL A 732 3.78 0.54 -22.68
C VAL A 732 5.16 0.26 -22.12
N ASN A 733 5.72 -0.94 -22.31
CA ASN A 733 6.97 -1.31 -21.65
C ASN A 733 7.96 -2.06 -22.54
N ARG A 734 9.25 -1.87 -22.26
CA ARG A 734 10.37 -2.46 -23.01
C ARG A 734 11.51 -2.88 -22.07
N LEU A 735 12.18 -3.98 -22.42
CA LEU A 735 13.37 -4.46 -21.71
C LEU A 735 14.62 -3.75 -22.28
N VAL A 736 15.36 -3.04 -21.42
CA VAL A 736 16.53 -2.25 -21.79
C VAL A 736 17.78 -2.82 -21.13
N THR A 737 18.87 -2.94 -21.90
CA THR A 737 20.19 -3.27 -21.35
C THR A 737 20.91 -2.00 -20.95
N VAL A 738 21.30 -1.90 -19.68
CA VAL A 738 21.89 -0.69 -19.09
C VAL A 738 23.38 -0.89 -18.77
N ARG A 739 24.16 0.19 -18.92
CA ARG A 739 25.57 0.31 -18.54
C ARG A 739 25.85 1.69 -17.96
N PRO A 740 26.79 1.85 -17.03
CA PRO A 740 27.14 3.16 -16.48
C PRO A 740 27.57 4.12 -17.60
N GLY A 741 27.08 5.35 -17.56
CA GLY A 741 27.35 6.38 -18.57
C GLY A 741 26.72 6.14 -19.96
N SER A 742 25.78 5.19 -20.10
CA SER A 742 25.05 4.98 -21.35
C SER A 742 23.66 5.63 -21.31
N HIS A 743 23.23 6.23 -22.42
CA HIS A 743 21.89 6.82 -22.59
C HIS A 743 20.90 5.82 -23.23
N THR A 744 20.90 4.55 -22.79
CA THR A 744 20.07 3.49 -23.41
C THR A 744 18.58 3.60 -23.06
N ILE A 745 18.24 4.38 -22.04
CA ILE A 745 16.85 4.75 -21.72
C ILE A 745 16.64 6.15 -22.29
N ASP A 746 16.21 6.19 -23.55
CA ASP A 746 15.92 7.42 -24.28
C ASP A 746 14.41 7.50 -24.54
N VAL A 747 13.73 8.44 -23.87
CA VAL A 747 12.29 8.65 -23.96
C VAL A 747 12.08 10.14 -24.28
N PRO A 748 11.84 10.48 -25.56
CA PRO A 748 11.50 11.85 -25.94
C PRO A 748 10.06 12.16 -25.53
N VAL A 749 9.84 13.41 -25.14
CA VAL A 749 8.53 13.99 -24.84
C VAL A 749 8.35 15.19 -25.75
N GLU A 750 7.34 15.18 -26.62
CA GLU A 750 7.00 16.32 -27.46
C GLU A 750 6.00 17.20 -26.72
N VAL A 751 6.45 18.41 -26.37
CA VAL A 751 5.63 19.43 -25.71
C VAL A 751 5.22 20.43 -26.77
N LYS A 752 3.92 20.54 -27.01
CA LYS A 752 3.32 21.53 -27.89
C LYS A 752 2.95 22.75 -27.05
N GLY A 753 3.36 23.93 -27.51
CA GLY A 753 2.93 25.19 -26.92
C GLY A 753 1.68 25.74 -27.58
N ASP A 754 0.80 26.38 -26.80
CA ASP A 754 -0.27 27.25 -27.28
C ASP A 754 -0.56 28.39 -26.29
N THR A 755 -1.77 28.99 -26.34
CA THR A 755 -2.10 30.24 -25.60
C THR A 755 -3.46 30.14 -24.88
N ALA A 756 -3.82 28.94 -24.43
CA ALA A 756 -5.14 28.64 -23.87
C ALA A 756 -4.99 27.83 -22.58
N TYR A 757 -5.31 28.48 -21.46
CA TYR A 757 -5.21 27.91 -20.11
C TYR A 757 -5.67 26.44 -20.00
N GLY A 758 -4.80 25.61 -19.43
CA GLY A 758 -5.00 24.19 -19.17
C GLY A 758 -4.33 23.70 -17.87
N ASP A 759 -4.45 22.39 -17.63
CA ASP A 759 -3.81 21.70 -16.51
C ASP A 759 -2.36 21.28 -16.85
N ASP A 760 -1.48 21.27 -15.85
CA ASP A 760 -0.14 20.67 -15.94
C ASP A 760 -0.20 19.19 -16.39
N VAL A 761 0.82 18.72 -17.12
CA VAL A 761 0.85 17.36 -17.70
C VAL A 761 2.11 16.59 -17.29
N GLU A 762 1.96 15.40 -16.71
CA GLU A 762 3.10 14.54 -16.31
C GLU A 762 3.40 13.42 -17.32
N HIS A 763 4.50 13.58 -18.07
CA HIS A 763 5.02 12.54 -18.96
C HIS A 763 6.03 11.64 -18.22
N ASP A 764 5.50 10.61 -17.55
CA ASP A 764 6.24 9.79 -16.60
C ASP A 764 6.74 8.45 -17.15
N ILE A 765 7.84 7.98 -16.56
CA ILE A 765 8.31 6.59 -16.69
C ILE A 765 8.52 5.95 -15.31
N ALA A 766 8.28 4.65 -15.25
CA ALA A 766 8.67 3.80 -14.13
C ALA A 766 9.71 2.76 -14.59
N VAL A 767 10.71 2.48 -13.77
CA VAL A 767 11.80 1.55 -14.08
C VAL A 767 11.90 0.46 -13.03
N LYS A 768 11.96 -0.80 -13.48
CA LYS A 768 12.09 -1.97 -12.60
C LYS A 768 13.32 -2.80 -12.93
N ALA A 769 14.06 -3.25 -11.90
CA ALA A 769 15.18 -4.17 -12.09
C ALA A 769 14.69 -5.53 -12.63
N VAL A 770 15.42 -6.13 -13.57
CA VAL A 770 15.09 -7.46 -14.12
C VAL A 770 16.25 -8.45 -13.96
N HIS A 771 17.49 -8.02 -14.20
CA HIS A 771 18.66 -8.88 -14.05
C HIS A 771 19.96 -8.09 -13.91
N ASN A 772 20.79 -8.38 -12.90
CA ASN A 772 22.08 -7.73 -12.66
C ASN A 772 22.03 -6.18 -12.72
N ALA A 773 21.04 -5.54 -12.12
CA ALA A 773 20.92 -4.09 -12.00
C ALA A 773 20.20 -3.73 -10.69
N VAL A 774 20.42 -2.52 -10.17
CA VAL A 774 19.60 -1.95 -9.09
C VAL A 774 18.90 -0.69 -9.56
N VAL A 775 17.70 -0.42 -9.04
CA VAL A 775 16.97 0.82 -9.35
C VAL A 775 16.95 1.69 -8.09
N GLY A 776 17.47 2.90 -8.25
CA GLY A 776 17.49 3.95 -7.27
C GLY A 776 16.15 4.66 -7.19
N LYS A 777 16.11 5.93 -7.60
CA LYS A 777 14.88 6.65 -7.90
C LYS A 777 14.20 5.97 -9.11
N TYR A 778 13.00 5.44 -8.90
CA TYR A 778 12.39 4.46 -9.79
C TYR A 778 11.33 5.05 -10.75
N ARG A 779 10.76 6.20 -10.38
CA ARG A 779 9.78 6.97 -11.13
C ARG A 779 10.29 8.41 -11.29
N GLY A 780 9.88 9.05 -12.37
CA GLY A 780 10.15 10.45 -12.73
C GLY A 780 9.77 10.70 -14.19
N GLY A 781 9.85 11.94 -14.65
CA GLY A 781 9.32 12.33 -15.95
C GLY A 781 9.67 13.75 -16.39
N ILE A 782 8.92 14.24 -17.37
CA ILE A 782 8.79 15.68 -17.65
C ILE A 782 7.42 16.12 -17.13
N THR A 783 7.41 17.08 -16.21
CA THR A 783 6.18 17.82 -15.88
C THR A 783 6.14 19.05 -16.80
N VAL A 784 5.08 19.18 -17.57
CA VAL A 784 4.79 20.34 -18.40
C VAL A 784 3.92 21.27 -17.58
N GLU A 785 4.43 22.45 -17.27
CA GLU A 785 3.73 23.52 -16.57
C GLU A 785 2.97 24.38 -17.59
N ASN A 786 1.67 24.57 -17.38
CA ASN A 786 0.88 25.57 -18.11
C ASN A 786 1.39 26.98 -17.73
N ASP A 787 1.82 27.78 -18.71
CA ASP A 787 2.26 29.16 -18.48
C ASP A 787 1.28 30.25 -18.98
N ASP A 788 0.10 29.84 -19.44
CA ASP A 788 -1.01 30.74 -19.80
C ASP A 788 -1.82 31.26 -18.59
N PRO A 789 -2.41 32.47 -18.71
CA PRO A 789 -3.18 33.09 -17.63
C PRO A 789 -4.55 32.43 -17.41
N GLU A 790 -4.89 32.18 -16.14
CA GLU A 790 -6.22 31.70 -15.72
C GLU A 790 -7.35 32.68 -16.14
N PRO A 791 -8.42 32.21 -16.81
CA PRO A 791 -9.55 33.06 -17.20
C PRO A 791 -10.33 33.63 -16.01
N VAL A 792 -10.77 34.88 -16.11
CA VAL A 792 -11.53 35.56 -15.06
C VAL A 792 -13.00 35.15 -15.11
N ILE A 793 -13.40 34.26 -14.19
CA ILE A 793 -14.80 33.87 -14.02
C ILE A 793 -15.62 35.05 -13.45
N THR A 794 -16.85 35.21 -13.96
CA THR A 794 -17.85 36.22 -13.56
C THR A 794 -19.25 35.62 -13.55
N LEU A 795 -20.14 36.15 -12.71
CA LEU A 795 -21.55 35.75 -12.63
C LEU A 795 -22.43 37.00 -12.86
N SER A 796 -23.40 36.91 -13.75
CA SER A 796 -24.29 38.02 -14.13
C SER A 796 -25.75 37.56 -14.26
N PRO A 797 -26.75 38.41 -13.94
CA PRO A 797 -28.14 38.09 -14.20
C PRO A 797 -28.45 38.08 -15.70
N VAL A 798 -29.25 37.11 -16.14
CA VAL A 798 -29.87 37.07 -17.47
C VAL A 798 -31.37 37.34 -17.33
N THR A 799 -32.01 36.66 -16.39
CA THR A 799 -33.41 36.83 -16.00
C THR A 799 -33.49 36.83 -14.47
N ASP A 800 -33.41 37.98 -13.83
CA ASP A 800 -33.45 38.12 -12.36
C ASP A 800 -34.84 38.48 -11.82
N ARG A 801 -35.85 38.58 -12.69
CA ARG A 801 -37.24 38.84 -12.28
C ARG A 801 -38.23 38.08 -13.15
N VAL A 802 -39.05 37.25 -12.53
CA VAL A 802 -40.09 36.45 -13.19
C VAL A 802 -41.43 36.52 -12.46
N THR A 803 -42.49 36.10 -13.13
CA THR A 803 -43.71 35.59 -12.46
C THR A 803 -43.55 34.09 -12.25
N GLU A 804 -44.20 33.54 -11.24
CA GLU A 804 -44.28 32.09 -11.02
C GLU A 804 -44.57 31.25 -12.28
N GLY A 805 -43.88 30.11 -12.39
CA GLY A 805 -43.83 29.31 -13.62
C GLY A 805 -42.82 29.81 -14.66
N GLY A 806 -42.06 30.85 -14.34
CA GLY A 806 -40.87 31.29 -15.08
C GLY A 806 -39.59 30.65 -14.57
N ALA A 807 -38.44 30.99 -15.16
CA ALA A 807 -37.13 30.59 -14.64
C ALA A 807 -36.26 31.81 -14.36
N LEU A 808 -35.69 31.87 -13.17
CA LEU A 808 -34.62 32.83 -12.88
C LEU A 808 -33.32 32.29 -13.47
N THR A 809 -32.61 33.09 -14.26
CA THR A 809 -31.41 32.67 -14.99
C THR A 809 -30.22 33.57 -14.67
N TRP A 810 -29.09 32.97 -14.35
CA TRP A 810 -27.81 33.66 -14.21
C TRP A 810 -26.75 33.02 -15.10
N ARG A 811 -25.99 33.84 -15.82
CA ARG A 811 -24.89 33.38 -16.64
C ARG A 811 -23.58 33.46 -15.89
N LEU A 812 -22.90 32.33 -15.80
CA LEU A 812 -21.48 32.28 -15.50
C LEU A 812 -20.71 32.50 -16.81
N SER A 813 -19.74 33.40 -16.82
CA SER A 813 -18.95 33.77 -18.00
C SER A 813 -17.47 33.88 -17.69
N VAL A 814 -16.63 33.58 -18.68
CA VAL A 814 -15.18 33.83 -18.68
C VAL A 814 -14.80 34.81 -19.78
N ASP A 815 -13.71 35.56 -19.55
CA ASP A 815 -13.17 36.54 -20.48
C ASP A 815 -12.37 35.90 -21.64
N ALA A 816 -11.80 34.72 -21.43
CA ALA A 816 -11.16 33.89 -22.44
C ALA A 816 -11.58 32.42 -22.35
N PRO A 817 -11.70 31.68 -23.47
CA PRO A 817 -11.94 30.25 -23.46
C PRO A 817 -10.70 29.47 -22.99
N ALA A 818 -10.89 28.47 -22.13
CA ALA A 818 -9.83 27.54 -21.70
C ALA A 818 -9.76 26.28 -22.59
N ALA A 819 -8.62 25.59 -22.53
CA ALA A 819 -8.43 24.25 -23.11
C ALA A 819 -9.09 23.13 -22.26
N VAL A 820 -9.46 23.44 -21.01
CA VAL A 820 -10.02 22.52 -20.00
C VAL A 820 -11.42 22.92 -19.54
N ASP A 821 -12.13 22.00 -18.86
CA ASP A 821 -13.41 22.28 -18.18
C ASP A 821 -13.16 23.19 -16.96
N LEU A 822 -13.81 24.35 -16.87
CA LEU A 822 -13.69 25.27 -15.73
C LEU A 822 -14.89 25.12 -14.78
N TYR A 823 -14.62 24.95 -13.48
CA TYR A 823 -15.63 24.66 -12.47
C TYR A 823 -15.68 25.72 -11.36
N GLU A 824 -16.82 26.41 -11.23
CA GLU A 824 -17.04 27.46 -10.22
C GLU A 824 -18.30 27.16 -9.38
N PRO A 825 -18.24 27.28 -8.04
CA PRO A 825 -19.39 27.00 -7.20
C PRO A 825 -20.25 28.22 -6.90
N VAL A 826 -21.54 28.09 -7.14
CA VAL A 826 -22.57 29.07 -6.78
C VAL A 826 -23.34 28.57 -5.57
N ARG A 827 -23.53 29.43 -4.56
CA ARG A 827 -24.33 29.11 -3.36
C ARG A 827 -25.57 29.97 -3.29
N VAL A 828 -26.72 29.36 -2.97
CA VAL A 828 -27.92 30.09 -2.53
C VAL A 828 -27.72 30.58 -1.09
N LEU A 829 -27.88 31.88 -0.88
CA LEU A 829 -27.68 32.54 0.40
C LEU A 829 -29.03 32.95 1.01
N PRO A 830 -29.17 32.97 2.35
CA PRO A 830 -30.36 33.51 3.00
C PRO A 830 -30.68 34.93 2.56
N VAL A 831 -31.96 35.22 2.37
CA VAL A 831 -32.47 36.56 2.06
C VAL A 831 -32.41 37.42 3.33
N ALA A 832 -31.90 38.65 3.17
CA ALA A 832 -31.72 39.57 4.30
C ALA A 832 -33.01 40.33 4.68
N GLU A 833 -33.84 40.65 3.69
CA GLU A 833 -35.09 41.40 3.82
C GLU A 833 -36.10 40.90 2.77
N GLY A 834 -37.37 40.72 3.14
CA GLY A 834 -38.43 40.20 2.25
C GLY A 834 -38.81 38.74 2.51
N ALA A 835 -39.67 38.19 1.66
CA ALA A 835 -39.95 36.76 1.59
C ALA A 835 -38.81 36.04 0.83
N GLU A 836 -38.52 34.79 1.22
CA GLU A 836 -37.51 33.95 0.60
C GLU A 836 -38.20 32.74 0.00
N LEU A 837 -37.91 32.47 -1.28
CA LEU A 837 -38.36 31.27 -1.98
C LEU A 837 -38.21 30.03 -1.09
N SER A 838 -39.21 29.16 -1.10
CA SER A 838 -39.22 27.89 -0.38
C SER A 838 -38.78 26.72 -1.28
N THR A 839 -38.70 25.53 -0.67
CA THR A 839 -38.47 24.26 -1.36
C THR A 839 -39.66 23.77 -2.20
N LYS A 840 -40.83 24.44 -2.14
CA LYS A 840 -42.01 24.10 -2.96
C LYS A 840 -42.18 24.98 -4.21
N ASP A 841 -41.57 26.15 -4.22
CA ASP A 841 -41.80 27.18 -5.25
C ASP A 841 -40.84 27.03 -6.43
N VAL A 842 -39.96 26.02 -6.35
CA VAL A 842 -39.02 25.57 -7.37
C VAL A 842 -39.37 24.16 -7.84
N ASP A 843 -38.98 23.82 -9.06
CA ASP A 843 -39.26 22.49 -9.61
C ASP A 843 -38.67 21.35 -8.71
N PRO A 844 -39.48 20.35 -8.30
CA PRO A 844 -39.04 19.27 -7.41
C PRO A 844 -37.93 18.38 -7.96
N GLN A 845 -37.85 18.21 -9.28
CA GLN A 845 -36.78 17.46 -9.92
C GLN A 845 -35.49 18.29 -9.90
N TRP A 846 -35.57 19.58 -10.28
CA TRP A 846 -34.44 20.51 -10.19
C TRP A 846 -33.88 20.62 -8.77
N LEU A 847 -34.74 20.79 -7.75
CA LEU A 847 -34.30 20.88 -6.35
C LEU A 847 -33.51 19.63 -5.95
N LYS A 848 -34.03 18.46 -6.30
CA LYS A 848 -33.41 17.17 -6.02
C LYS A 848 -32.09 16.96 -6.77
N GLU A 849 -32.00 17.41 -8.02
CA GLU A 849 -30.77 17.35 -8.82
C GLU A 849 -29.68 18.28 -8.25
N MET A 850 -30.05 19.48 -7.82
CA MET A 850 -29.11 20.52 -7.37
C MET A 850 -28.70 20.43 -5.89
N SER A 851 -29.50 19.78 -5.04
CA SER A 851 -29.23 19.66 -3.58
C SER A 851 -29.33 18.25 -3.00
N GLY A 852 -29.94 17.29 -3.71
CA GLY A 852 -30.32 15.99 -3.16
C GLY A 852 -31.55 16.04 -2.25
N ASP A 853 -32.16 17.20 -2.07
CA ASP A 853 -33.27 17.45 -1.16
C ASP A 853 -34.66 17.17 -1.80
N VAL A 854 -35.73 17.34 -1.02
CA VAL A 854 -37.12 17.22 -1.49
C VAL A 854 -37.99 18.39 -1.01
N PRO A 855 -39.10 18.72 -1.71
CA PRO A 855 -39.95 19.84 -1.33
C PRO A 855 -40.54 19.80 0.08
N ASP A 856 -40.83 18.60 0.60
CA ASP A 856 -41.48 18.38 1.90
C ASP A 856 -40.50 17.84 2.97
N PRO A 857 -40.52 18.39 4.20
CA PRO A 857 -41.33 19.53 4.64
C PRO A 857 -40.81 20.85 4.06
N GLU A 858 -41.76 21.73 3.75
CA GLU A 858 -41.53 23.08 3.26
C GLU A 858 -40.58 23.88 4.17
N ARG A 859 -39.61 24.53 3.54
CA ARG A 859 -38.56 25.31 4.20
C ARG A 859 -37.94 26.29 3.22
N ARG A 860 -37.16 27.24 3.72
CA ARG A 860 -36.47 28.23 2.88
C ARG A 860 -35.49 27.54 1.93
N LEU A 861 -35.35 28.10 0.73
CA LEU A 861 -34.49 27.53 -0.30
C LEU A 861 -33.00 27.58 0.12
N SER A 862 -32.58 28.56 0.93
CA SER A 862 -31.21 28.54 1.51
C SER A 862 -30.99 27.44 2.56
N ASP A 863 -32.03 26.97 3.24
CA ASP A 863 -31.95 25.82 4.16
C ASP A 863 -31.80 24.47 3.42
N ALA A 864 -32.06 24.43 2.10
CA ALA A 864 -31.72 23.30 1.23
C ALA A 864 -30.20 23.20 0.92
N HIS A 865 -29.38 24.10 1.49
CA HIS A 865 -27.92 24.07 1.37
C HIS A 865 -27.40 24.05 -0.10
N LEU A 866 -28.19 24.61 -1.03
CA LEU A 866 -27.92 24.64 -2.46
C LEU A 866 -26.54 25.26 -2.76
N TRP A 867 -25.60 24.41 -3.15
CA TRP A 867 -24.22 24.73 -3.46
C TRP A 867 -23.79 23.98 -4.72
N VAL A 868 -24.05 24.62 -5.85
CA VAL A 868 -24.04 24.02 -7.19
C VAL A 868 -22.72 24.31 -7.88
N TRP A 869 -22.12 23.28 -8.49
CA TRP A 869 -20.89 23.40 -9.28
C TRP A 869 -21.24 23.58 -10.76
N LEU A 870 -21.05 24.79 -11.28
CA LEU A 870 -21.28 25.09 -12.69
C LEU A 870 -20.01 24.75 -13.50
N ASN A 871 -20.18 24.09 -14.66
CA ASN A 871 -19.10 23.77 -15.59
C ASN A 871 -19.20 24.65 -16.84
N ILE A 872 -18.13 25.38 -17.16
CA ILE A 872 -17.90 25.99 -18.48
C ILE A 872 -17.02 25.00 -19.30
N PRO A 873 -17.57 24.33 -20.33
CA PRO A 873 -16.81 23.32 -21.08
C PRO A 873 -15.64 23.93 -21.88
N PRO A 874 -14.61 23.14 -22.24
CA PRO A 874 -13.48 23.58 -23.07
C PRO A 874 -13.92 24.35 -24.32
N GLY A 875 -13.26 25.48 -24.60
CA GLY A 875 -13.61 26.35 -25.73
C GLY A 875 -14.88 27.20 -25.56
N SER A 876 -15.63 27.06 -24.47
CA SER A 876 -16.84 27.84 -24.18
C SER A 876 -16.51 29.10 -23.38
N THR A 877 -17.33 30.14 -23.52
CA THR A 877 -17.16 31.41 -22.78
C THR A 877 -18.16 31.61 -21.64
N GLY A 878 -19.02 30.62 -21.37
CA GLY A 878 -19.98 30.67 -20.28
C GLY A 878 -21.00 29.53 -20.28
N VAL A 879 -21.79 29.46 -19.21
CA VAL A 879 -22.90 28.52 -18.97
C VAL A 879 -24.02 29.23 -18.21
N ASP A 880 -25.28 28.85 -18.46
CA ASP A 880 -26.43 29.38 -17.74
C ASP A 880 -26.79 28.47 -16.55
N PHE A 881 -27.17 29.10 -15.44
CA PHE A 881 -27.76 28.47 -14.25
C PHE A 881 -29.21 28.94 -14.15
N ASP A 882 -30.13 28.02 -14.47
CA ASP A 882 -31.56 28.22 -14.40
C ASP A 882 -32.13 27.69 -13.09
N VAL A 883 -33.02 28.47 -12.47
CA VAL A 883 -33.85 28.10 -11.32
C VAL A 883 -35.31 28.18 -11.76
N PRO A 884 -35.91 27.07 -12.23
CA PRO A 884 -37.32 27.03 -12.64
C PRO A 884 -38.24 27.12 -11.42
N THR A 885 -39.17 28.08 -11.45
CA THR A 885 -40.18 28.28 -10.42
C THR A 885 -41.49 27.60 -10.79
N LEU A 886 -42.29 27.20 -9.79
CA LEU A 886 -43.61 26.64 -10.00
C LEU A 886 -44.71 27.71 -9.85
N PRO A 887 -45.84 27.58 -10.57
CA PRO A 887 -47.07 28.32 -10.28
C PRO A 887 -47.95 27.58 -9.28
N ASP A 888 -48.52 28.31 -8.34
CA ASP A 888 -49.40 27.73 -7.31
C ASP A 888 -50.82 28.38 -7.31
N GLN A 889 -51.54 28.39 -6.16
CA GLN A 889 -52.85 29.05 -6.00
C GLN A 889 -52.96 29.86 -4.69
N VAL A 890 -51.83 30.15 -4.05
CA VAL A 890 -51.72 30.94 -2.83
C VAL A 890 -51.32 32.36 -3.24
N VAL A 891 -51.94 33.37 -2.62
CA VAL A 891 -51.58 34.77 -2.89
C VAL A 891 -50.42 35.15 -1.99
N GLU A 892 -49.23 35.26 -2.58
CA GLU A 892 -47.97 35.41 -1.86
C GLU A 892 -47.32 36.79 -2.07
N PRO A 893 -46.54 37.31 -1.09
CA PRO A 893 -45.71 38.48 -1.31
C PRO A 893 -44.62 38.18 -2.34
N ALA A 894 -44.09 39.21 -3.02
CA ALA A 894 -42.95 39.02 -3.92
C ALA A 894 -41.76 38.39 -3.20
N GLU A 895 -41.37 37.20 -3.66
CA GLU A 895 -40.34 36.37 -3.05
C GLU A 895 -38.97 36.63 -3.67
N SER A 896 -37.90 36.17 -3.03
CA SER A 896 -36.55 36.34 -3.54
C SER A 896 -35.63 35.17 -3.24
N MET A 897 -34.59 35.04 -4.06
CA MET A 897 -33.43 34.17 -3.83
C MET A 897 -32.16 35.01 -3.95
N ARG A 898 -31.16 34.79 -3.11
CA ARG A 898 -29.83 35.39 -3.26
C ARG A 898 -28.82 34.33 -3.66
N LEU A 899 -27.86 34.70 -4.50
CA LEU A 899 -26.78 33.82 -4.94
C LEU A 899 -25.45 34.56 -4.98
N ALA A 900 -24.38 33.81 -4.72
CA ALA A 900 -23.01 34.31 -4.82
C ALA A 900 -22.09 33.25 -5.41
N LEU A 901 -21.04 33.71 -6.09
CA LEU A 901 -19.82 32.92 -6.27
C LEU A 901 -19.20 32.63 -4.91
N THR A 902 -18.73 31.41 -4.70
CA THR A 902 -18.17 30.97 -3.42
C THR A 902 -16.78 30.36 -3.55
N ASP A 903 -16.07 30.27 -2.43
CA ASP A 903 -14.89 29.44 -2.30
C ASP A 903 -15.27 27.95 -2.10
N ARG A 904 -14.25 27.12 -1.89
CA ARG A 904 -14.41 25.67 -1.70
C ARG A 904 -14.93 25.24 -0.33
N ASN A 905 -15.15 26.21 0.56
CA ASN A 905 -15.73 26.08 1.89
C ASN A 905 -17.17 26.63 1.92
N ALA A 906 -17.72 27.02 0.76
CA ALA A 906 -19.03 27.63 0.56
C ALA A 906 -19.16 29.06 1.14
N GLU A 907 -18.03 29.76 1.33
CA GLU A 907 -17.98 31.17 1.74
C GLU A 907 -18.00 32.10 0.50
N PRO A 908 -18.77 33.20 0.49
CA PRO A 908 -18.82 34.12 -0.66
C PRO A 908 -17.45 34.71 -1.03
N LEU A 909 -17.12 34.72 -2.32
CA LEU A 909 -15.83 35.24 -2.80
C LEU A 909 -15.67 36.74 -2.48
N PRO A 910 -14.56 37.17 -1.85
CA PRO A 910 -14.32 38.57 -1.52
C PRO A 910 -14.40 39.49 -2.74
N GLY A 911 -15.20 40.56 -2.63
CA GLY A 911 -15.34 41.57 -3.69
C GLY A 911 -16.17 41.15 -4.91
N ARG A 912 -16.75 39.95 -4.93
CA ARG A 912 -17.73 39.54 -5.96
C ARG A 912 -19.15 39.96 -5.55
N PRO A 913 -20.04 40.27 -6.51
CA PRO A 913 -21.42 40.67 -6.19
C PRO A 913 -22.23 39.48 -5.67
N VAL A 914 -23.09 39.74 -4.68
CA VAL A 914 -24.24 38.86 -4.37
C VAL A 914 -25.39 39.35 -5.23
N LEU A 915 -25.93 38.46 -6.07
CA LEU A 915 -27.06 38.74 -6.94
C LEU A 915 -28.36 38.33 -6.24
N THR A 916 -29.47 38.95 -6.64
CA THR A 916 -30.81 38.64 -6.14
C THR A 916 -31.72 38.37 -7.32
N GLY A 917 -32.50 37.29 -7.26
CA GLY A 917 -33.64 37.05 -8.15
C GLY A 917 -34.95 37.29 -7.39
N THR A 918 -35.98 37.75 -8.10
CA THR A 918 -37.31 38.03 -7.53
C THR A 918 -38.39 37.30 -8.30
N VAL A 919 -39.28 36.63 -7.58
CA VAL A 919 -40.47 35.97 -8.13
C VAL A 919 -41.69 36.79 -7.74
N LEU A 920 -42.61 36.97 -8.68
CA LEU A 920 -43.88 37.64 -8.47
C LEU A 920 -45.00 36.60 -8.54
N ASP A 921 -45.94 36.72 -7.60
CA ASP A 921 -47.24 36.04 -7.60
C ASP A 921 -47.94 36.17 -8.98
N ARG A 922 -48.66 35.12 -9.35
CA ARG A 922 -49.38 35.00 -10.61
C ARG A 922 -50.86 35.40 -10.43
N PRO A 923 -51.28 36.56 -10.97
CA PRO A 923 -52.62 37.13 -10.74
C PRO A 923 -53.76 36.39 -11.47
#